data_AF-A0A7S1AKC2-F1
#
_entry.id   AF-A0A7S1AKC2-F1
#
_cell.length_a   1.000
_cell.length_b   1.000
_cell.length_c   1.000
_cell.angle_alpha   90.00
_cell.angle_beta   90.00
_cell.angle_gamma   90.00
#
_symmetry.space_group_name_H-M   'P 1'
#
loop_
_entity.id
_entity.type
_entity.pdbx_description
1 polymer ?
#
loop_
_entity_poly.entity_id
_entity_poly.type
_entity_poly.pdbx_seq_one_letter_code
_entity_poly.pdbx_strand_id
1 'polypeptide(L)'
;FGSSFRRVGRRHAMSRIGALWVRLAVLSVAFVGQSHADDDNNLAKAIREAATEAEAKELLEPHLGNVKSLDGPILEGVVLRQWWDLAREIVALSHVQQTDLSNTVRQAVRSLKEEADELLRTLNPKYGQAQVVSPSFQWAQNDTCVFLTVKFTVRWNSPGALEVAEPAVAMSGNTFNFTGLGKHSNNKYKYVLSLAAFDNIVPEASVWSLASVGKLSVTLRKRWARKWPRLLADKKLKIGNMHVWMEQQEKLDAALHGMHTVSHSPVTCLGQEKLYCLSTDSCKKGGNCTQCAGKSFPDFATGLCTGIPGERASITFKDTDMDEHQIGGEIKVNKARNEFDIDSYKVYWGKGIEQKLEPEETALLGSLAPTGSTVDLKIPQNTPIPESATHLLVFSENSFGQLTPPGFVMIKDAVLPKGKAKSVSFEDEDGDRSEVSGTLAIEKADDEEKIQDYSVHWGKNERRKVSLNSHLKDVSKGTSPLQYKVPTSTKVPDGATHLLVFSKNEFGENPNPTSMKLVDNTKPCIQLGEEDCPRSITSSVDLNPDPKVATLTVSIEQAVSEQAISGYMLYWGRRGCEEGGQSGAKNGFVVDVSIDEAKSVELADVSVPEGSTHLLAFSKNRHGESAQCVDMPLAVEPTKTEL
;
A
#
# COMPACT_ATOMS: atom_id res chain seq x y z
N PHE A 1 17.54 31.70 -49.61
CA PHE A 1 16.84 32.05 -48.36
C PHE A 1 17.24 31.02 -47.31
N GLY A 2 18.43 31.10 -46.69
CA GLY A 2 18.84 32.03 -45.62
C GLY A 2 18.79 31.28 -44.28
N SER A 3 19.79 30.46 -43.94
CA SER A 3 20.93 30.74 -43.04
C SER A 3 20.55 30.79 -41.54
N SER A 4 21.16 30.00 -40.65
CA SER A 4 22.50 30.29 -40.11
C SER A 4 23.12 29.10 -39.33
N PHE A 5 24.43 29.00 -39.48
CA PHE A 5 25.41 28.01 -39.02
C PHE A 5 26.44 28.72 -38.11
N ARG A 6 27.10 28.04 -37.15
CA ARG A 6 28.44 28.38 -36.60
C ARG A 6 28.99 27.17 -35.79
N ARG A 7 29.94 26.35 -36.32
CA ARG A 7 31.44 26.39 -36.29
C ARG A 7 32.05 26.44 -34.87
N VAL A 8 32.73 25.40 -34.36
CA VAL A 8 34.08 24.81 -34.65
C VAL A 8 35.27 25.71 -34.31
N GLY A 9 36.23 25.21 -33.51
CA GLY A 9 37.57 25.77 -33.39
C GLY A 9 38.54 24.98 -32.48
N ARG A 10 39.36 24.11 -33.09
CA ARG A 10 40.63 23.56 -32.57
C ARG A 10 41.76 24.54 -32.92
N ARG A 11 42.80 24.71 -32.07
CA ARG A 11 44.14 25.17 -32.50
C ARG A 11 45.28 24.58 -31.65
N HIS A 12 46.31 24.10 -32.35
CA HIS A 12 47.69 23.89 -31.90
C HIS A 12 48.50 25.19 -32.09
N ALA A 13 49.58 25.39 -31.30
CA ALA A 13 50.99 25.40 -31.76
C ALA A 13 51.96 26.22 -30.88
N MET A 14 53.11 25.60 -30.57
CA MET A 14 54.51 26.07 -30.43
C MET A 14 54.87 27.47 -29.90
N SER A 15 55.90 27.55 -29.04
CA SER A 15 57.28 27.95 -29.40
C SER A 15 58.20 28.35 -28.20
N ARG A 16 59.29 27.59 -28.02
CA ARG A 16 60.71 27.97 -27.76
C ARG A 16 61.18 29.08 -26.78
N ILE A 17 62.22 28.67 -26.02
CA ILE A 17 63.52 29.34 -25.68
C ILE A 17 63.56 30.39 -24.56
N GLY A 18 64.56 30.25 -23.66
CA GLY A 18 65.36 31.41 -23.19
C GLY A 18 65.72 31.42 -21.71
N ALA A 19 67.02 31.40 -21.42
CA ALA A 19 67.62 31.27 -20.10
C ALA A 19 67.72 32.56 -19.24
N LEU A 20 68.05 32.33 -17.96
CA LEU A 20 69.10 33.01 -17.17
C LEU A 20 68.75 34.12 -16.14
N TRP A 21 68.80 33.72 -14.85
CA TRP A 21 69.44 34.33 -13.66
C TRP A 21 69.09 35.76 -13.14
N VAL A 22 68.66 35.88 -11.86
CA VAL A 22 69.42 36.33 -10.64
C VAL A 22 68.46 36.88 -9.54
N ARG A 23 68.49 36.21 -8.37
CA ARG A 23 68.42 36.64 -6.92
C ARG A 23 67.76 37.98 -6.54
N LEU A 24 66.91 38.08 -5.52
CA LEU A 24 67.22 38.05 -4.05
C LEU A 24 65.88 37.86 -3.29
N ALA A 25 65.71 36.83 -2.45
CA ALA A 25 65.91 36.79 -1.00
C ALA A 25 64.86 37.58 -0.17
N VAL A 26 64.09 36.86 0.66
CA VAL A 26 64.17 36.88 2.14
C VAL A 26 63.22 35.83 2.76
N LEU A 27 63.86 34.91 3.50
CA LEU A 27 63.49 34.15 4.71
C LEU A 27 62.17 33.36 4.88
N SER A 28 62.33 32.04 4.76
CA SER A 28 62.19 30.97 5.80
C SER A 28 60.95 30.92 6.69
N VAL A 29 60.27 29.76 6.70
CA VAL A 29 60.32 28.70 7.75
C VAL A 29 59.86 27.38 7.09
N ALA A 30 60.42 26.25 7.57
CA ALA A 30 60.03 24.84 7.40
C ALA A 30 60.92 24.00 6.48
N PHE A 31 61.80 23.18 7.10
CA PHE A 31 62.15 21.83 6.64
C PHE A 31 62.91 21.08 7.74
N VAL A 32 62.20 20.31 8.56
CA VAL A 32 62.73 19.19 9.36
C VAL A 32 61.70 18.08 9.24
N GLY A 33 61.94 17.11 8.37
CA GLY A 33 60.99 16.02 8.08
C GLY A 33 61.28 15.19 6.84
N GLN A 34 62.26 15.57 6.01
CA GLN A 34 62.61 14.86 4.77
C GLN A 34 63.83 13.92 4.88
N SER A 35 64.63 13.96 5.96
CA SER A 35 65.88 13.18 6.02
C SER A 35 65.71 11.70 6.40
N HIS A 36 64.71 11.33 7.20
CA HIS A 36 64.60 9.95 7.71
C HIS A 36 64.04 8.93 6.70
N ALA A 37 63.08 9.32 5.87
CA ALA A 37 62.44 8.40 4.93
C ALA A 37 63.31 8.04 3.71
N ASP A 38 64.23 8.92 3.32
CA ASP A 38 65.23 8.64 2.28
C ASP A 38 66.33 7.70 2.81
N ASP A 39 66.72 7.85 4.09
CA ASP A 39 67.70 6.95 4.73
C ASP A 39 67.17 5.52 4.90
N ASP A 40 65.90 5.35 5.30
CA ASP A 40 65.31 4.01 5.46
C ASP A 40 65.14 3.26 4.12
N ASN A 41 64.83 3.97 3.03
CA ASN A 41 64.77 3.38 1.68
C ASN A 41 66.15 3.00 1.15
N ASN A 42 67.17 3.82 1.43
CA ASN A 42 68.56 3.51 1.09
C ASN A 42 69.08 2.31 1.88
N LEU A 43 68.72 2.22 3.16
CA LEU A 43 69.05 1.08 4.02
C LEU A 43 68.34 -0.20 3.54
N ALA A 44 67.04 -0.15 3.24
CA ALA A 44 66.31 -1.29 2.69
C ALA A 44 66.93 -1.80 1.37
N LYS A 45 67.41 -0.89 0.52
CA LYS A 45 68.12 -1.24 -0.71
C LYS A 45 69.50 -1.87 -0.41
N ALA A 46 70.27 -1.29 0.51
CA ALA A 46 71.57 -1.82 0.92
C ALA A 46 71.45 -3.24 1.52
N ILE A 47 70.43 -3.47 2.36
CA ILE A 47 70.11 -4.80 2.91
C ILE A 47 69.72 -5.79 1.83
N ARG A 48 69.03 -5.36 0.77
CA ARG A 48 68.77 -6.23 -0.38
C ARG A 48 70.04 -6.52 -1.18
N GLU A 49 70.98 -5.59 -1.27
CA GLU A 49 72.21 -5.72 -2.06
C GLU A 49 73.35 -6.43 -1.32
N ALA A 50 73.31 -6.49 0.01
CA ALA A 50 74.31 -7.18 0.82
C ALA A 50 74.44 -8.66 0.44
N ALA A 51 75.68 -9.12 0.31
CA ALA A 51 76.00 -10.44 -0.19
C ALA A 51 75.93 -11.52 0.89
N THR A 52 76.14 -11.13 2.15
CA THR A 52 76.15 -12.05 3.30
C THR A 52 75.34 -11.52 4.47
N GLU A 53 74.91 -12.44 5.34
CA GLU A 53 74.21 -12.10 6.58
C GLU A 53 75.08 -11.25 7.53
N ALA A 54 76.40 -11.47 7.52
CA ALA A 54 77.34 -10.69 8.32
C ALA A 54 77.41 -9.23 7.86
N GLU A 55 77.47 -8.99 6.55
CA GLU A 55 77.46 -7.64 5.96
C GLU A 55 76.13 -6.92 6.25
N ALA A 56 75.01 -7.64 6.14
CA ALA A 56 73.70 -7.10 6.49
C ALA A 56 73.57 -6.78 7.99
N LYS A 57 74.17 -7.60 8.84
CA LYS A 57 74.23 -7.35 10.28
C LYS A 57 75.03 -6.07 10.59
N GLU A 58 76.20 -5.90 10.00
CA GLU A 58 77.00 -4.67 10.15
C GLU A 58 76.24 -3.41 9.69
N LEU A 59 75.47 -3.51 8.60
CA LEU A 59 74.63 -2.40 8.11
C LEU A 59 73.46 -2.07 9.05
N LEU A 60 72.89 -3.07 9.74
CA LEU A 60 71.78 -2.87 10.67
C LEU A 60 72.23 -2.50 12.08
N GLU A 61 73.44 -2.86 12.52
CA GLU A 61 73.94 -2.62 13.88
C GLU A 61 73.68 -1.19 14.41
N PRO A 62 73.91 -0.11 13.64
CA PRO A 62 73.62 1.26 14.09
C PRO A 62 72.13 1.55 14.36
N HIS A 63 71.24 0.77 13.75
CA HIS A 63 69.78 0.96 13.76
C HIS A 63 69.07 0.00 14.74
N LEU A 64 69.77 -1.00 15.28
CA LEU A 64 69.23 -1.99 16.23
C LEU A 64 68.89 -1.40 17.62
N GLY A 65 69.40 -0.20 17.93
CA GLY A 65 69.06 0.51 19.17
C GLY A 65 67.59 0.96 19.27
N ASN A 66 66.89 1.06 18.13
CA ASN A 66 65.46 1.35 18.06
C ASN A 66 64.81 0.50 16.97
N VAL A 67 64.45 -0.73 17.28
CA VAL A 67 63.86 -1.70 16.36
C VAL A 67 62.50 -1.22 15.82
N LYS A 68 61.82 -0.30 16.50
CA LYS A 68 60.57 0.31 16.02
C LYS A 68 60.76 1.21 14.80
N SER A 69 61.95 1.78 14.59
CA SER A 69 62.25 2.55 13.39
C SER A 69 62.67 1.70 12.20
N LEU A 70 62.80 0.37 12.34
CA LEU A 70 63.02 -0.51 11.20
C LEU A 70 61.70 -0.66 10.43
N ASP A 71 61.65 -0.07 9.24
CA ASP A 71 60.47 -0.13 8.38
C ASP A 71 60.21 -1.54 7.84
N GLY A 72 58.95 -1.82 7.50
CA GLY A 72 58.49 -3.12 6.99
C GLY A 72 59.34 -3.72 5.86
N PRO A 73 59.78 -2.95 4.86
CA PRO A 73 60.61 -3.43 3.75
C PRO A 73 61.99 -3.94 4.15
N ILE A 74 62.56 -3.45 5.27
CA ILE A 74 63.87 -3.87 5.77
C ILE A 74 63.74 -5.27 6.38
N LEU A 75 62.76 -5.45 7.27
CA LEU A 75 62.46 -6.74 7.90
C LEU A 75 62.03 -7.79 6.86
N GLU A 76 61.23 -7.38 5.88
CA GLU A 76 60.86 -8.22 4.75
C GLU A 76 62.11 -8.66 3.96
N GLY A 77 63.05 -7.75 3.70
CA GLY A 77 64.32 -8.06 3.03
C GLY A 77 65.18 -9.10 3.78
N VAL A 78 65.32 -8.94 5.10
CA VAL A 78 66.06 -9.90 5.95
C VAL A 78 65.41 -11.29 5.91
N VAL A 79 64.09 -11.34 6.05
CA VAL A 79 63.34 -12.60 6.02
C VAL A 79 63.42 -13.24 4.64
N LEU A 80 63.16 -12.52 3.54
CA LEU A 80 63.21 -13.04 2.16
C LEU A 80 64.61 -13.57 1.78
N ARG A 81 65.68 -12.96 2.31
CA ARG A 81 67.07 -13.44 2.14
C ARG A 81 67.42 -14.65 3.00
N GLN A 82 66.50 -15.12 3.85
CA GLN A 82 66.67 -16.27 4.74
C GLN A 82 67.80 -16.08 5.77
N TRP A 83 68.06 -14.83 6.18
CA TRP A 83 69.02 -14.48 7.22
C TRP A 83 68.38 -14.70 8.60
N TRP A 84 68.25 -15.98 8.96
CA TRP A 84 67.46 -16.41 10.10
C TRP A 84 68.06 -16.03 11.45
N ASP A 85 69.39 -15.94 11.55
CA ASP A 85 70.06 -15.56 12.79
C ASP A 85 69.85 -14.07 13.06
N LEU A 86 70.05 -13.22 12.04
CA LEU A 86 69.77 -11.79 12.10
C LEU A 86 68.28 -11.51 12.35
N ALA A 87 67.36 -12.22 11.69
CA ALA A 87 65.93 -12.09 11.94
C ALA A 87 65.55 -12.45 13.39
N ARG A 88 66.11 -13.55 13.94
CA ARG A 88 65.90 -13.96 15.32
C ARG A 88 66.47 -12.94 16.32
N GLU A 89 67.63 -12.37 16.02
CA GLU A 89 68.26 -11.33 16.83
C GLU A 89 67.39 -10.07 16.88
N ILE A 90 66.87 -9.61 15.74
CA ILE A 90 65.96 -8.46 15.67
C ILE A 90 64.66 -8.72 16.46
N VAL A 91 64.07 -9.91 16.33
CA VAL A 91 62.87 -10.29 17.11
C VAL A 91 63.17 -10.37 18.62
N ALA A 92 64.33 -10.91 19.00
CA ALA A 92 64.74 -10.94 20.40
C ALA A 92 64.92 -9.51 20.98
N LEU A 93 65.52 -8.60 20.20
CA LEU A 93 65.64 -7.19 20.56
C LEU A 93 64.28 -6.48 20.62
N SER A 94 63.33 -6.84 19.76
CA SER A 94 61.98 -6.27 19.78
C SER A 94 61.23 -6.63 21.07
N HIS A 95 61.46 -7.81 21.64
CA HIS A 95 60.92 -8.19 22.95
C HIS A 95 61.52 -7.33 24.08
N VAL A 96 62.83 -7.07 24.05
CA VAL A 96 63.51 -6.20 25.04
C VAL A 96 63.00 -4.76 24.92
N GLN A 97 62.73 -4.29 23.70
CA GLN A 97 62.24 -2.94 23.42
C GLN A 97 60.70 -2.82 23.40
N GLN A 98 59.97 -3.87 23.80
CA GLN A 98 58.50 -3.93 23.84
C GLN A 98 57.80 -3.48 22.54
N THR A 99 58.36 -3.83 21.39
CA THR A 99 57.82 -3.49 20.07
C THR A 99 57.26 -4.73 19.37
N ASP A 100 56.02 -4.66 18.89
CA ASP A 100 55.35 -5.76 18.18
C ASP A 100 55.65 -5.73 16.67
N LEU A 101 56.40 -6.73 16.21
CA LEU A 101 56.71 -6.95 14.80
C LEU A 101 55.90 -8.10 14.17
N SER A 102 54.89 -8.63 14.89
CA SER A 102 54.18 -9.86 14.51
C SER A 102 53.56 -9.80 13.12
N ASN A 103 52.91 -8.69 12.75
CA ASN A 103 52.24 -8.57 11.45
C ASN A 103 53.24 -8.61 10.30
N THR A 104 54.32 -7.81 10.38
CA THR A 104 55.36 -7.72 9.35
C THR A 104 56.10 -9.04 9.18
N VAL A 105 56.53 -9.66 10.28
CA VAL A 105 57.24 -10.95 10.23
C VAL A 105 56.31 -12.05 9.70
N ARG A 106 55.04 -12.11 10.13
CA ARG A 106 54.07 -13.09 9.61
C ARG A 106 53.81 -12.90 8.12
N GLN A 107 53.76 -11.67 7.62
CA GLN A 107 53.56 -11.37 6.20
C GLN A 107 54.78 -11.79 5.36
N ALA A 108 56.01 -11.46 5.81
CA ALA A 108 57.22 -11.84 5.12
C ALA A 108 57.44 -13.36 5.08
N VAL A 109 57.23 -14.05 6.22
CA VAL A 109 57.30 -15.52 6.29
C VAL A 109 56.22 -16.18 5.44
N ARG A 110 55.01 -15.60 5.39
CA ARG A 110 53.94 -16.10 4.51
C ARG A 110 54.35 -16.00 3.05
N SER A 111 54.96 -14.90 2.62
CA SER A 111 55.42 -14.70 1.24
C SER A 111 56.47 -15.75 0.86
N LEU A 112 57.46 -16.00 1.71
CA LEU A 112 58.43 -17.09 1.51
C LEU A 112 57.77 -18.46 1.41
N LYS A 113 56.82 -18.74 2.30
CA LYS A 113 56.08 -20.01 2.29
C LYS A 113 55.28 -20.17 1.00
N GLU A 114 54.63 -19.11 0.53
CA GLU A 114 53.89 -19.10 -0.74
C GLU A 114 54.81 -19.38 -1.93
N GLU A 115 56.00 -18.78 -1.99
CA GLU A 115 56.99 -19.06 -3.04
C GLU A 115 57.51 -20.50 -2.98
N ALA A 116 57.81 -21.02 -1.78
CA ALA A 116 58.25 -22.40 -1.59
C ALA A 116 57.15 -23.42 -1.95
N ASP A 117 55.91 -23.17 -1.53
CA ASP A 117 54.74 -23.99 -1.88
C ASP A 117 54.47 -23.93 -3.39
N GLU A 118 54.68 -22.77 -4.04
CA GLU A 118 54.54 -22.61 -5.49
C GLU A 118 55.61 -23.40 -6.25
N LEU A 119 56.86 -23.38 -5.77
CA LEU A 119 57.94 -24.22 -6.31
C LEU A 119 57.58 -25.71 -6.24
N LEU A 120 57.08 -26.19 -5.09
CA LEU A 120 56.61 -27.57 -4.97
C LEU A 120 55.47 -27.88 -5.94
N ARG A 121 54.60 -26.91 -6.22
CA ARG A 121 53.50 -27.06 -7.17
C ARG A 121 54.01 -27.24 -8.60
N THR A 122 55.14 -26.61 -8.98
CA THR A 122 55.74 -26.77 -10.32
C THR A 122 56.14 -28.21 -10.65
N LEU A 123 56.31 -29.07 -9.63
CA LEU A 123 56.59 -30.48 -9.81
C LEU A 123 55.40 -31.26 -10.40
N ASN A 124 54.18 -30.73 -10.30
CA ASN A 124 53.02 -31.35 -10.94
C ASN A 124 53.08 -31.17 -12.46
N PRO A 125 53.08 -32.25 -13.28
CA PRO A 125 53.09 -32.14 -14.74
C PRO A 125 51.92 -31.33 -15.32
N LYS A 126 50.84 -31.14 -14.55
CA LYS A 126 49.65 -30.34 -14.90
C LYS A 126 49.71 -28.91 -14.33
N TYR A 127 50.86 -28.47 -13.84
CA TYR A 127 51.06 -27.13 -13.31
C TYR A 127 50.66 -26.07 -14.34
N GLY A 128 49.82 -25.12 -13.91
CA GLY A 128 49.31 -24.04 -14.78
C GLY A 128 48.10 -24.42 -15.63
N GLN A 129 47.76 -25.71 -15.74
CA GLN A 129 46.52 -26.14 -16.39
C GLN A 129 45.36 -26.09 -15.39
N ALA A 130 44.32 -25.31 -15.71
CA ALA A 130 43.12 -25.26 -14.88
C ALA A 130 42.35 -26.58 -15.01
N GLN A 131 42.14 -27.28 -13.90
CA GLN A 131 41.38 -28.52 -13.90
C GLN A 131 39.90 -28.22 -14.17
N VAL A 132 39.33 -28.81 -15.22
CA VAL A 132 37.91 -28.66 -15.55
C VAL A 132 37.07 -29.48 -14.57
N VAL A 133 36.10 -28.85 -13.93
CA VAL A 133 35.22 -29.47 -12.94
C VAL A 133 33.77 -29.00 -13.09
N SER A 134 32.82 -29.89 -12.85
CA SER A 134 31.41 -29.51 -12.70
C SER A 134 31.20 -28.94 -11.29
N PRO A 135 30.75 -27.68 -11.14
CA PRO A 135 30.42 -27.15 -9.83
C PRO A 135 29.21 -27.89 -9.23
N SER A 136 29.13 -27.91 -7.91
CA SER A 136 27.95 -28.35 -7.17
C SER A 136 26.88 -27.27 -7.22
N PHE A 137 25.64 -27.66 -7.41
CA PHE A 137 24.53 -26.72 -7.47
C PHE A 137 23.24 -27.29 -6.89
N GLN A 138 22.37 -26.40 -6.45
CA GLN A 138 21.02 -26.75 -6.03
C GLN A 138 19.99 -26.00 -6.88
N TRP A 139 18.81 -26.58 -7.03
CA TRP A 139 17.70 -25.94 -7.74
C TRP A 139 16.37 -26.03 -6.99
N ALA A 140 15.52 -25.03 -7.18
CA ALA A 140 14.13 -24.99 -6.74
C ALA A 140 13.27 -24.32 -7.83
N GLN A 141 11.95 -24.37 -7.71
CA GLN A 141 11.05 -23.72 -8.67
C GLN A 141 9.79 -23.17 -7.98
N ASN A 142 9.21 -22.14 -8.58
CA ASN A 142 7.81 -21.77 -8.40
C ASN A 142 7.04 -22.00 -9.71
N ASP A 143 5.85 -21.45 -9.86
CA ASP A 143 5.06 -21.54 -11.07
C ASP A 143 5.80 -21.02 -12.32
N THR A 144 6.49 -19.89 -12.21
CA THR A 144 7.00 -19.08 -13.33
C THR A 144 8.51 -19.14 -13.54
N CYS A 145 9.28 -19.57 -12.55
CA CYS A 145 10.74 -19.49 -12.53
C CYS A 145 11.38 -20.77 -11.95
N VAL A 146 12.63 -20.98 -12.33
CA VAL A 146 13.57 -21.94 -11.72
C VAL A 146 14.70 -21.15 -11.08
N PHE A 147 15.00 -21.44 -9.82
CA PHE A 147 16.06 -20.81 -9.06
C PHE A 147 17.23 -21.79 -8.96
N LEU A 148 18.43 -21.36 -9.33
CA LEU A 148 19.66 -22.13 -9.20
C LEU A 148 20.62 -21.40 -8.26
N THR A 149 21.29 -22.18 -7.42
CA THR A 149 22.44 -21.73 -6.63
C THR A 149 23.61 -22.62 -6.94
N VAL A 150 24.65 -22.07 -7.56
CA VAL A 150 25.83 -22.80 -8.02
C VAL A 150 27.01 -22.40 -7.12
N LYS A 151 27.62 -23.36 -6.43
CA LYS A 151 28.77 -23.13 -5.56
C LYS A 151 30.05 -23.52 -6.29
N PHE A 152 31.10 -22.71 -6.18
CA PHE A 152 32.38 -22.93 -6.87
C PHE A 152 33.23 -24.01 -6.18
N THR A 153 32.69 -25.21 -6.10
CA THR A 153 33.32 -26.41 -5.52
C THR A 153 32.70 -27.64 -6.13
N VAL A 154 33.39 -28.79 -6.05
CA VAL A 154 32.84 -30.06 -6.55
C VAL A 154 31.77 -30.60 -5.59
N ARG A 155 31.90 -30.40 -4.27
CA ARG A 155 30.97 -30.94 -3.27
C ARG A 155 30.30 -29.81 -2.50
N TRP A 156 28.97 -29.84 -2.38
CA TRP A 156 28.21 -28.76 -1.73
C TRP A 156 28.74 -28.35 -0.35
N ASN A 157 29.15 -29.33 0.47
CA ASN A 157 29.63 -29.11 1.83
C ASN A 157 31.13 -28.78 1.93
N SER A 158 31.87 -28.79 0.82
CA SER A 158 33.30 -28.47 0.82
C SER A 158 33.55 -26.97 0.66
N PRO A 159 34.69 -26.46 1.18
CA PRO A 159 35.16 -25.14 0.79
C PRO A 159 35.45 -25.12 -0.72
N GLY A 160 35.39 -23.93 -1.30
CA GLY A 160 35.51 -23.70 -2.74
C GLY A 160 36.20 -22.40 -3.04
N ALA A 161 36.27 -22.03 -4.31
CA ALA A 161 36.73 -20.70 -4.69
C ALA A 161 35.75 -19.65 -4.16
N LEU A 162 36.27 -18.61 -3.49
CA LEU A 162 35.45 -17.51 -2.99
C LEU A 162 34.99 -16.59 -4.14
N GLU A 163 35.81 -16.51 -5.19
CA GLU A 163 35.55 -15.71 -6.37
C GLU A 163 36.01 -16.48 -7.62
N VAL A 164 35.42 -16.14 -8.76
CA VAL A 164 35.81 -16.65 -10.06
C VAL A 164 36.17 -15.48 -10.97
N ALA A 165 37.30 -15.61 -11.65
CA ALA A 165 37.67 -14.75 -12.76
C ALA A 165 36.89 -15.17 -14.02
N GLU A 166 36.58 -14.17 -14.85
CA GLU A 166 35.92 -14.35 -16.17
C GLU A 166 34.62 -15.17 -16.11
N PRO A 167 33.65 -14.80 -15.25
CA PRO A 167 32.35 -15.47 -15.23
C PRO A 167 31.62 -15.21 -16.56
N ALA A 168 31.31 -16.27 -17.29
CA ALA A 168 30.51 -16.21 -18.50
C ALA A 168 29.26 -17.07 -18.32
N VAL A 169 28.09 -16.45 -18.57
CA VAL A 169 26.79 -17.12 -18.54
C VAL A 169 26.13 -16.92 -19.91
N ALA A 170 25.72 -18.03 -20.52
CA ALA A 170 24.97 -18.03 -21.77
C ALA A 170 23.65 -18.78 -21.56
N MET A 171 22.54 -18.14 -21.91
CA MET A 171 21.19 -18.69 -21.81
C MET A 171 20.53 -18.63 -23.19
N SER A 172 19.99 -19.75 -23.68
CA SER A 172 19.31 -19.80 -24.98
C SER A 172 18.37 -20.99 -25.07
N GLY A 173 17.14 -20.77 -25.54
CA GLY A 173 16.15 -21.83 -25.71
C GLY A 173 15.86 -22.54 -24.39
N ASN A 174 16.31 -23.78 -24.25
CA ASN A 174 16.25 -24.56 -23.01
C ASN A 174 17.64 -24.76 -22.35
N THR A 175 18.67 -24.05 -22.79
CA THR A 175 20.05 -24.27 -22.36
C THR A 175 20.54 -23.16 -21.44
N PHE A 176 21.28 -23.56 -20.41
CA PHE A 176 22.03 -22.67 -19.52
C PHE A 176 23.47 -23.17 -19.45
N ASN A 177 24.43 -22.32 -19.81
CA ASN A 177 25.85 -22.61 -19.77
C ASN A 177 26.55 -21.59 -18.90
N PHE A 178 27.36 -22.06 -17.94
CA PHE A 178 28.21 -21.25 -17.10
C PHE A 178 29.65 -21.72 -17.18
N THR A 179 30.58 -20.77 -17.27
CA THR A 179 32.01 -21.01 -17.09
C THR A 179 32.65 -19.97 -16.19
N GLY A 180 33.61 -20.37 -15.36
CA GLY A 180 34.42 -19.44 -14.57
C GLY A 180 35.70 -20.08 -14.06
N LEU A 181 36.75 -19.26 -13.84
CA LEU A 181 38.05 -19.71 -13.35
C LEU A 181 38.21 -19.35 -11.87
N GLY A 182 38.31 -20.33 -10.98
CA GLY A 182 38.54 -20.08 -9.55
C GLY A 182 39.85 -20.69 -9.05
N LYS A 183 40.35 -20.16 -7.94
CA LYS A 183 41.52 -20.69 -7.22
C LYS A 183 41.11 -21.06 -5.80
N HIS A 184 41.45 -22.27 -5.37
CA HIS A 184 41.23 -22.75 -4.01
C HIS A 184 42.20 -23.89 -3.71
N SER A 185 42.70 -23.98 -2.47
CA SER A 185 43.75 -24.94 -2.07
C SER A 185 44.95 -24.94 -3.01
N ASN A 186 45.40 -23.75 -3.42
CA ASN A 186 46.51 -23.52 -4.35
C ASN A 186 46.36 -24.15 -5.76
N ASN A 187 45.19 -24.71 -6.09
CA ASN A 187 44.87 -25.25 -7.40
C ASN A 187 43.98 -24.29 -8.20
N LYS A 188 44.17 -24.28 -9.52
CA LYS A 188 43.31 -23.54 -10.47
C LYS A 188 42.24 -24.49 -11.02
N TYR A 189 40.99 -24.08 -10.95
CA TYR A 189 39.83 -24.84 -11.42
C TYR A 189 39.07 -24.04 -12.47
N LYS A 190 38.66 -24.71 -13.55
CA LYS A 190 37.70 -24.19 -14.52
C LYS A 190 36.36 -24.84 -14.24
N TYR A 191 35.45 -24.09 -13.63
CA TYR A 191 34.09 -24.53 -13.39
C TYR A 191 33.31 -24.45 -14.69
N VAL A 192 32.68 -25.55 -15.10
CA VAL A 192 31.83 -25.61 -16.29
C VAL A 192 30.53 -26.30 -15.92
N LEU A 193 29.41 -25.62 -16.12
CA LEU A 193 28.07 -26.16 -15.90
C LEU A 193 27.22 -25.95 -17.15
N SER A 194 26.74 -27.04 -17.74
CA SER A 194 25.85 -27.03 -18.90
C SER A 194 24.57 -27.77 -18.57
N LEU A 195 23.45 -27.06 -18.62
CA LEU A 195 22.12 -27.59 -18.33
C LEU A 195 21.26 -27.52 -19.58
N ALA A 196 20.62 -28.64 -19.93
CA ALA A 196 19.50 -28.68 -20.86
C ALA A 196 18.21 -28.82 -20.03
N ALA A 197 17.59 -27.69 -19.73
CA ALA A 197 16.38 -27.57 -18.94
C ALA A 197 15.23 -28.41 -19.53
N PHE A 198 14.31 -28.84 -18.67
CA PHE A 198 13.12 -29.64 -19.02
C PHE A 198 12.30 -28.99 -20.12
N ASP A 199 12.34 -27.67 -20.18
CA ASP A 199 11.56 -26.88 -21.10
C ASP A 199 12.27 -25.56 -21.45
N ASN A 200 11.73 -24.85 -22.43
CA ASN A 200 12.25 -23.56 -22.84
C ASN A 200 12.16 -22.54 -21.70
N ILE A 201 13.18 -21.68 -21.65
CA ILE A 201 13.28 -20.51 -20.78
C ILE A 201 13.14 -19.24 -21.63
N VAL A 202 12.96 -18.10 -20.98
CA VAL A 202 12.96 -16.77 -21.60
C VAL A 202 14.29 -16.10 -21.23
N PRO A 203 15.31 -16.11 -22.10
CA PRO A 203 16.65 -15.59 -21.78
C PRO A 203 16.63 -14.12 -21.34
N GLU A 204 15.81 -13.29 -21.98
CA GLU A 204 15.73 -11.84 -21.75
C GLU A 204 15.12 -11.51 -20.38
N ALA A 205 14.29 -12.41 -19.84
CA ALA A 205 13.66 -12.28 -18.54
C ALA A 205 14.37 -13.12 -17.45
N SER A 206 15.46 -13.82 -17.81
CA SER A 206 16.27 -14.60 -16.89
C SER A 206 17.45 -13.77 -16.40
N VAL A 207 17.78 -13.89 -15.12
CA VAL A 207 18.81 -13.06 -14.46
C VAL A 207 19.79 -13.91 -13.69
N TRP A 208 21.02 -13.42 -13.54
CA TRP A 208 22.06 -14.06 -12.74
C TRP A 208 22.89 -13.01 -12.01
N SER A 209 23.46 -13.40 -10.87
CA SER A 209 24.35 -12.56 -10.09
C SER A 209 25.36 -13.42 -9.32
N LEU A 210 26.56 -12.88 -9.13
CA LEU A 210 27.53 -13.46 -8.19
C LEU A 210 27.09 -13.08 -6.77
N ALA A 211 26.91 -14.07 -5.91
CA ALA A 211 26.61 -13.86 -4.50
C ALA A 211 27.90 -13.85 -3.69
N SER A 212 27.92 -13.07 -2.61
CA SER A 212 29.02 -13.05 -1.64
C SER A 212 29.29 -14.49 -1.16
N VAL A 213 30.57 -14.88 -1.06
CA VAL A 213 31.02 -16.20 -0.57
C VAL A 213 30.95 -17.35 -1.62
N GLY A 214 31.50 -17.15 -2.83
CA GLY A 214 31.81 -18.27 -3.74
C GLY A 214 30.61 -18.96 -4.37
N LYS A 215 29.55 -18.20 -4.64
CA LYS A 215 28.30 -18.71 -5.23
C LYS A 215 27.82 -17.85 -6.40
N LEU A 216 27.14 -18.48 -7.34
CA LEU A 216 26.39 -17.86 -8.43
C LEU A 216 24.90 -18.14 -8.18
N SER A 217 24.10 -17.08 -8.11
CA SER A 217 22.65 -17.15 -8.07
C SER A 217 22.09 -16.95 -9.48
N VAL A 218 21.18 -17.81 -9.90
CA VAL A 218 20.54 -17.71 -11.22
C VAL A 218 19.03 -17.87 -11.04
N THR A 219 18.27 -17.01 -11.68
CA THR A 219 16.82 -17.15 -11.83
C THR A 219 16.50 -17.30 -13.30
N LEU A 220 16.11 -18.51 -13.70
CA LEU A 220 15.67 -18.81 -15.05
C LEU A 220 14.16 -18.62 -15.14
N ARG A 221 13.71 -17.69 -15.99
CA ARG A 221 12.29 -17.49 -16.29
C ARG A 221 11.82 -18.64 -17.18
N LYS A 222 10.84 -19.41 -16.73
CA LYS A 222 10.22 -20.46 -17.55
C LYS A 222 9.44 -19.82 -18.68
N ARG A 223 9.43 -20.45 -19.86
CA ARG A 223 8.55 -20.00 -20.96
C ARG A 223 7.07 -20.16 -20.63
N TRP A 224 6.70 -21.20 -19.86
CA TRP A 224 5.33 -21.42 -19.41
C TRP A 224 5.27 -21.59 -17.89
N ALA A 225 4.27 -20.97 -17.28
CA ALA A 225 3.99 -21.08 -15.85
C ALA A 225 3.41 -22.46 -15.52
N ARG A 226 4.25 -23.38 -15.05
CA ARG A 226 3.89 -24.77 -14.73
C ARG A 226 4.90 -25.45 -13.84
N LYS A 227 4.44 -26.47 -13.11
CA LYS A 227 5.30 -27.30 -12.27
C LYS A 227 6.06 -28.32 -13.12
N TRP A 228 7.39 -28.18 -13.19
CA TRP A 228 8.26 -29.12 -13.89
C TRP A 228 8.50 -30.37 -13.03
N PRO A 229 8.49 -31.58 -13.61
CA PRO A 229 8.72 -32.82 -12.86
C PRO A 229 10.19 -33.00 -12.47
N ARG A 230 11.10 -32.31 -13.16
CA ARG A 230 12.56 -32.38 -13.00
C ARG A 230 13.20 -31.15 -13.65
N LEU A 231 14.47 -30.89 -13.33
CA LEU A 231 15.22 -29.78 -13.93
C LEU A 231 15.59 -30.04 -15.40
N LEU A 232 16.00 -31.26 -15.74
CA LEU A 232 16.61 -31.59 -17.03
C LEU A 232 15.60 -32.23 -18.01
N ALA A 233 15.74 -31.94 -19.30
CA ALA A 233 14.91 -32.57 -20.35
C ALA A 233 15.12 -34.08 -20.41
N ASP A 234 16.38 -34.53 -20.48
CA ASP A 234 16.71 -35.95 -20.47
C ASP A 234 16.56 -36.54 -19.06
N LYS A 235 15.71 -37.55 -18.94
CA LYS A 235 15.46 -38.29 -17.70
C LYS A 235 16.65 -39.16 -17.29
N LYS A 236 17.50 -39.58 -18.24
CA LYS A 236 18.66 -40.45 -18.00
C LYS A 236 19.93 -39.68 -17.65
N LEU A 237 20.02 -38.41 -18.05
CA LEU A 237 21.17 -37.57 -17.78
C LEU A 237 21.29 -37.29 -16.27
N LYS A 238 22.44 -37.67 -15.70
CA LYS A 238 22.80 -37.38 -14.31
C LYS A 238 24.00 -36.44 -14.30
N ILE A 239 23.77 -35.20 -13.90
CA ILE A 239 24.85 -34.25 -13.64
C ILE A 239 25.32 -34.46 -12.19
N GLY A 240 26.63 -34.67 -12.02
CA GLY A 240 27.21 -34.87 -10.69
C GLY A 240 26.99 -33.66 -9.79
N ASN A 241 26.73 -33.91 -8.49
CA ASN A 241 26.56 -32.88 -7.45
C ASN A 241 25.40 -31.88 -7.70
N MET A 242 24.37 -32.34 -8.42
CA MET A 242 23.07 -31.69 -8.54
C MET A 242 22.19 -32.05 -7.34
N HIS A 243 21.65 -31.06 -6.64
CA HIS A 243 20.76 -31.26 -5.48
C HIS A 243 19.45 -30.47 -5.64
N VAL A 244 18.39 -30.89 -4.95
CA VAL A 244 17.19 -30.08 -4.78
C VAL A 244 17.44 -29.11 -3.62
N TRP A 245 17.12 -27.84 -3.80
CA TRP A 245 17.24 -26.80 -2.78
C TRP A 245 16.01 -26.84 -1.86
N MET A 246 15.98 -27.80 -0.93
CA MET A 246 14.82 -28.10 -0.09
C MET A 246 14.26 -26.87 0.64
N GLU A 247 15.10 -26.11 1.34
CA GLU A 247 14.68 -24.91 2.09
C GLU A 247 14.01 -23.84 1.21
N GLN A 248 14.49 -23.68 -0.04
CA GLN A 248 13.91 -22.73 -0.97
C GLN A 248 12.65 -23.30 -1.62
N GLN A 249 12.62 -24.62 -1.87
CA GLN A 249 11.45 -25.28 -2.43
C GLN A 249 10.25 -25.22 -1.48
N GLU A 250 10.46 -25.49 -0.18
CA GLU A 250 9.42 -25.38 0.86
C GLU A 250 8.78 -23.98 0.90
N LYS A 251 9.58 -22.92 0.72
CA LYS A 251 9.09 -21.54 0.64
C LYS A 251 8.27 -21.25 -0.63
N LEU A 252 8.57 -21.94 -1.72
CA LEU A 252 7.95 -21.73 -3.03
C LEU A 252 6.77 -22.68 -3.31
N ASP A 253 6.58 -23.72 -2.50
CA ASP A 253 5.54 -24.74 -2.70
C ASP A 253 4.12 -24.16 -2.63
N ALA A 254 3.90 -23.09 -1.88
CA ALA A 254 2.62 -22.36 -1.88
C ALA A 254 2.23 -21.86 -3.27
N ALA A 255 3.20 -21.39 -4.07
CA ALA A 255 2.97 -20.94 -5.45
C ALA A 255 2.75 -22.11 -6.43
N LEU A 256 3.09 -23.34 -6.03
CA LEU A 256 2.86 -24.56 -6.81
C LEU A 256 1.59 -25.31 -6.40
N HIS A 257 0.92 -24.87 -5.34
CA HIS A 257 -0.26 -25.54 -4.80
C HIS A 257 -1.40 -25.56 -5.84
N GLY A 258 -2.05 -26.72 -6.03
CA GLY A 258 -3.10 -26.91 -7.02
C GLY A 258 -2.63 -26.95 -8.48
N MET A 259 -1.32 -26.83 -8.77
CA MET A 259 -0.78 -27.01 -10.12
C MET A 259 -0.51 -28.48 -10.45
N HIS A 260 -1.01 -28.94 -11.60
CA HIS A 260 -0.67 -30.24 -12.13
C HIS A 260 0.81 -30.28 -12.54
N THR A 261 1.53 -31.34 -12.18
CA THR A 261 2.91 -31.54 -12.61
C THR A 261 2.90 -32.07 -14.04
N VAL A 262 3.50 -31.33 -14.97
CA VAL A 262 3.53 -31.75 -16.37
C VAL A 262 4.45 -32.94 -16.57
N SER A 263 4.13 -33.79 -17.54
CA SER A 263 4.91 -34.96 -17.94
C SER A 263 5.82 -34.63 -19.12
N HIS A 264 5.36 -33.73 -20.00
CA HIS A 264 6.01 -33.42 -21.26
C HIS A 264 6.16 -31.92 -21.53
N SER A 265 6.97 -31.60 -22.53
CA SER A 265 7.30 -30.26 -23.01
C SER A 265 7.64 -30.35 -24.50
N PRO A 266 7.60 -29.25 -25.25
CA PRO A 266 8.11 -29.20 -26.62
C PRO A 266 9.54 -29.69 -26.71
N VAL A 267 10.40 -29.32 -25.75
CA VAL A 267 11.79 -29.79 -25.70
C VAL A 267 11.86 -31.32 -25.58
N THR A 268 11.09 -31.91 -24.66
CA THR A 268 11.11 -33.37 -24.45
C THR A 268 10.41 -34.14 -25.56
N CYS A 269 9.38 -33.58 -26.18
CA CYS A 269 8.69 -34.17 -27.33
C CYS A 269 9.53 -34.08 -28.61
N LEU A 270 10.22 -32.96 -28.83
CA LEU A 270 11.15 -32.79 -29.96
C LEU A 270 12.29 -33.80 -29.88
N GLY A 271 12.80 -34.10 -28.68
CA GLY A 271 13.76 -35.19 -28.48
C GLY A 271 13.24 -36.60 -28.84
N GLN A 272 11.93 -36.75 -29.08
CA GLN A 272 11.28 -37.98 -29.58
C GLN A 272 10.73 -37.80 -31.01
N GLU A 273 11.14 -36.75 -31.73
CA GLU A 273 10.64 -36.40 -33.06
C GLU A 273 9.11 -36.22 -33.10
N LYS A 274 8.55 -35.64 -32.02
CA LYS A 274 7.13 -35.39 -31.84
C LYS A 274 6.89 -33.93 -31.45
N LEU A 275 5.66 -33.47 -31.66
CA LEU A 275 5.17 -32.17 -31.25
C LEU A 275 4.42 -32.28 -29.92
N TYR A 276 4.49 -31.24 -29.11
CA TYR A 276 3.82 -31.20 -27.82
C TYR A 276 2.39 -30.68 -27.94
N CYS A 277 1.49 -31.38 -27.28
CA CYS A 277 0.07 -31.08 -27.19
C CYS A 277 -0.25 -30.54 -25.80
N LEU A 278 -0.47 -29.22 -25.68
CA LEU A 278 -0.67 -28.60 -24.37
C LEU A 278 -1.94 -29.11 -23.67
N SER A 279 -3.04 -29.27 -24.41
CA SER A 279 -4.35 -29.64 -23.84
C SER A 279 -4.39 -31.05 -23.23
N THR A 280 -3.52 -31.96 -23.67
CA THR A 280 -3.46 -33.34 -23.17
C THR A 280 -2.12 -33.68 -22.51
N ASP A 281 -1.22 -32.71 -22.40
CA ASP A 281 0.15 -32.89 -21.91
C ASP A 281 0.86 -34.12 -22.51
N SER A 282 0.77 -34.28 -23.84
CA SER A 282 1.26 -35.48 -24.53
C SER A 282 2.08 -35.14 -25.78
N CYS A 283 2.94 -36.07 -26.20
CA CYS A 283 3.71 -35.94 -27.44
C CYS A 283 2.97 -36.61 -28.61
N LYS A 284 2.69 -35.86 -29.67
CA LYS A 284 1.97 -36.31 -30.86
C LYS A 284 2.88 -36.23 -32.09
N LYS A 285 2.71 -37.14 -33.05
CA LYS A 285 3.32 -36.97 -34.39
C LYS A 285 2.61 -35.82 -35.11
N GLY A 286 3.27 -35.17 -36.07
CA GLY A 286 2.69 -34.02 -36.80
C GLY A 286 1.29 -34.26 -37.37
N GLY A 287 1.06 -35.42 -38.02
CA GLY A 287 -0.27 -35.78 -38.54
C GLY A 287 -1.34 -36.07 -37.47
N ASN A 288 -0.94 -36.23 -36.21
CA ASN A 288 -1.85 -36.52 -35.09
C ASN A 288 -2.14 -35.28 -34.23
N CYS A 289 -1.71 -34.08 -34.64
CA CYS A 289 -2.09 -32.85 -33.93
C CYS A 289 -3.62 -32.63 -33.94
N THR A 290 -4.36 -33.16 -34.91
CA THR A 290 -5.83 -33.15 -34.92
C THR A 290 -6.48 -33.78 -33.68
N GLN A 291 -5.76 -34.64 -32.94
CA GLN A 291 -6.21 -35.22 -31.68
C GLN A 291 -6.03 -34.28 -30.48
N CYS A 292 -5.42 -33.11 -30.67
CA CYS A 292 -5.27 -32.08 -29.66
C CYS A 292 -6.46 -31.12 -29.73
N ALA A 293 -7.28 -31.11 -28.68
CA ALA A 293 -8.42 -30.20 -28.59
C ALA A 293 -7.96 -28.75 -28.82
N GLY A 294 -8.56 -28.08 -29.81
CA GLY A 294 -8.25 -26.70 -30.21
C GLY A 294 -6.90 -26.50 -30.91
N LYS A 295 -6.06 -27.54 -31.03
CA LYS A 295 -4.66 -27.44 -31.48
C LYS A 295 -4.33 -28.40 -32.62
N SER A 296 -5.06 -28.31 -33.72
CA SER A 296 -4.99 -29.27 -34.83
C SER A 296 -3.80 -29.11 -35.77
N PHE A 297 -3.07 -27.99 -35.73
CA PHE A 297 -2.05 -27.65 -36.72
C PHE A 297 -0.64 -27.95 -36.19
N PRO A 298 0.22 -28.68 -36.92
CA PRO A 298 1.59 -28.92 -36.50
C PRO A 298 2.48 -27.70 -36.75
N ASP A 299 3.22 -27.26 -35.72
CA ASP A 299 4.31 -26.28 -35.84
C ASP A 299 5.65 -26.93 -35.46
N PHE A 300 6.41 -27.28 -36.49
CA PHE A 300 7.72 -27.91 -36.33
C PHE A 300 8.81 -26.95 -35.86
N ALA A 301 8.65 -25.64 -36.07
CA ALA A 301 9.64 -24.65 -35.65
C ALA A 301 9.62 -24.48 -34.13
N THR A 302 8.43 -24.50 -33.53
CA THR A 302 8.28 -24.38 -32.06
C THR A 302 8.12 -25.72 -31.35
N GLY A 303 7.92 -26.82 -32.09
CA GLY A 303 7.71 -28.15 -31.53
C GLY A 303 6.33 -28.34 -30.89
N LEU A 304 5.33 -27.58 -31.33
CA LEU A 304 4.00 -27.51 -30.75
C LEU A 304 2.92 -27.94 -31.75
N CYS A 305 1.83 -28.48 -31.23
CA CYS A 305 0.56 -28.44 -31.94
C CYS A 305 -0.13 -27.09 -31.63
N THR A 306 -0.44 -26.32 -32.66
CA THR A 306 -1.03 -24.97 -32.64
C THR A 306 -2.47 -24.96 -33.16
N GLY A 307 -3.21 -23.87 -32.94
CA GLY A 307 -4.62 -23.73 -33.27
C GLY A 307 -5.29 -22.63 -32.45
N ILE A 308 -6.63 -22.59 -32.42
CA ILE A 308 -7.45 -21.60 -31.67
C ILE A 308 -7.00 -21.52 -30.20
N PRO A 309 -7.02 -20.34 -29.55
CA PRO A 309 -6.54 -20.20 -28.17
C PRO A 309 -7.16 -21.21 -27.20
N GLY A 310 -6.38 -21.69 -26.23
CA GLY A 310 -6.83 -22.71 -25.27
C GLY A 310 -7.50 -22.16 -24.01
N GLU A 311 -7.34 -20.86 -23.73
CA GLU A 311 -7.78 -20.23 -22.49
C GLU A 311 -8.61 -18.98 -22.76
N ARG A 312 -9.66 -18.79 -21.95
CA ARG A 312 -10.56 -17.64 -22.03
C ARG A 312 -10.12 -16.53 -21.08
N ALA A 313 -10.22 -15.28 -21.52
CA ALA A 313 -10.18 -14.13 -20.62
C ALA A 313 -11.53 -13.92 -19.91
N SER A 314 -11.51 -13.15 -18.83
CA SER A 314 -12.74 -12.64 -18.21
C SER A 314 -12.80 -11.12 -18.34
N ILE A 315 -14.02 -10.59 -18.26
CA ILE A 315 -14.31 -9.17 -18.46
C ILE A 315 -15.10 -8.66 -17.26
N THR A 316 -14.77 -7.46 -16.80
CA THR A 316 -15.56 -6.73 -15.81
C THR A 316 -15.78 -5.31 -16.29
N PHE A 317 -16.98 -4.80 -16.04
CA PHE A 317 -17.37 -3.45 -16.43
C PHE A 317 -18.29 -2.89 -15.37
N LYS A 318 -18.13 -1.60 -15.06
CA LYS A 318 -19.05 -0.82 -14.26
C LYS A 318 -19.28 0.48 -14.99
N ASP A 319 -20.54 0.77 -15.25
CA ASP A 319 -20.90 2.03 -15.85
C ASP A 319 -20.64 3.20 -14.89
N THR A 320 -20.07 4.25 -15.46
CA THR A 320 -19.74 5.51 -14.77
C THR A 320 -20.45 6.70 -15.40
N ASP A 321 -21.13 6.47 -16.52
CA ASP A 321 -22.11 7.38 -17.07
C ASP A 321 -23.40 7.23 -16.25
N MET A 322 -24.14 8.33 -16.08
CA MET A 322 -25.40 8.34 -15.35
C MET A 322 -26.60 8.66 -16.27
N ASP A 323 -26.32 8.82 -17.57
CA ASP A 323 -27.30 9.13 -18.60
C ASP A 323 -27.98 7.87 -19.13
N GLU A 324 -29.30 7.94 -19.23
CA GLU A 324 -30.13 6.79 -19.60
C GLU A 324 -29.84 6.27 -21.03
N HIS A 325 -29.70 4.95 -21.14
CA HIS A 325 -29.32 4.23 -22.36
C HIS A 325 -27.92 4.53 -22.88
N GLN A 326 -27.04 5.06 -22.02
CA GLN A 326 -25.66 5.38 -22.36
C GLN A 326 -24.74 4.76 -21.32
N ILE A 327 -23.53 4.41 -21.73
CA ILE A 327 -22.51 3.92 -20.82
C ILE A 327 -21.20 4.66 -21.03
N GLY A 328 -20.37 4.65 -19.99
CA GLY A 328 -19.04 5.24 -20.01
C GLY A 328 -18.14 4.62 -18.95
N GLY A 329 -16.84 4.64 -19.19
CA GLY A 329 -15.85 4.17 -18.22
C GLY A 329 -14.84 3.19 -18.80
N GLU A 330 -14.36 2.29 -17.96
CA GLU A 330 -13.31 1.34 -18.34
C GLU A 330 -13.82 -0.10 -18.27
N ILE A 331 -13.71 -0.81 -19.39
CA ILE A 331 -13.82 -2.26 -19.43
C ILE A 331 -12.48 -2.84 -18.99
N LYS A 332 -12.49 -3.64 -17.94
CA LYS A 332 -11.31 -4.37 -17.48
C LYS A 332 -11.33 -5.79 -18.06
N VAL A 333 -10.37 -6.09 -18.92
CA VAL A 333 -10.14 -7.45 -19.43
C VAL A 333 -9.08 -8.10 -18.54
N ASN A 334 -9.52 -9.02 -17.69
CA ASN A 334 -8.62 -9.79 -16.87
C ASN A 334 -7.98 -10.88 -17.74
N LYS A 335 -6.65 -10.98 -17.65
CA LYS A 335 -5.89 -11.96 -18.41
C LYS A 335 -6.44 -13.37 -18.26
N ALA A 336 -6.36 -14.12 -19.35
CA ALA A 336 -6.51 -15.56 -19.30
C ALA A 336 -5.44 -16.18 -18.37
N ARG A 337 -5.70 -17.39 -17.84
CA ARG A 337 -4.73 -18.10 -16.98
C ARG A 337 -3.37 -18.25 -17.69
N ASN A 338 -3.40 -18.44 -19.00
CA ASN A 338 -2.24 -18.49 -19.85
C ASN A 338 -2.54 -17.77 -21.17
N GLU A 339 -1.70 -16.82 -21.57
CA GLU A 339 -1.87 -16.00 -22.78
C GLU A 339 -0.94 -16.43 -23.93
N PHE A 340 -0.25 -17.56 -23.77
CA PHE A 340 0.79 -18.10 -24.66
C PHE A 340 0.40 -18.25 -26.13
N ASP A 341 -0.87 -18.47 -26.42
CA ASP A 341 -1.45 -18.68 -27.74
C ASP A 341 -2.55 -17.68 -28.04
N ILE A 342 -2.56 -16.54 -27.33
CA ILE A 342 -3.48 -15.44 -27.53
C ILE A 342 -2.68 -14.30 -28.15
N ASP A 343 -3.09 -13.83 -29.33
CA ASP A 343 -2.50 -12.67 -29.99
C ASP A 343 -3.24 -11.38 -29.61
N SER A 344 -4.57 -11.47 -29.40
CA SER A 344 -5.37 -10.32 -28.95
C SER A 344 -6.63 -10.75 -28.19
N TYR A 345 -7.13 -9.83 -27.36
CA TYR A 345 -8.48 -9.85 -26.81
C TYR A 345 -9.37 -8.91 -27.60
N LYS A 346 -10.48 -9.42 -28.15
CA LYS A 346 -11.48 -8.58 -28.82
C LYS A 346 -12.73 -8.45 -27.98
N VAL A 347 -13.16 -7.22 -27.77
CA VAL A 347 -14.35 -6.89 -26.97
C VAL A 347 -15.49 -6.50 -27.89
N TYR A 348 -16.66 -7.10 -27.71
CA TYR A 348 -17.85 -6.89 -28.54
C TYR A 348 -19.09 -6.58 -27.71
N TRP A 349 -20.03 -5.87 -28.32
CA TRP A 349 -21.44 -5.87 -27.91
C TRP A 349 -22.05 -7.26 -28.15
N GLY A 350 -22.79 -7.76 -27.17
CA GLY A 350 -23.48 -9.04 -27.20
C GLY A 350 -24.97 -8.91 -26.93
N LYS A 351 -25.77 -9.73 -27.61
CA LYS A 351 -27.22 -9.89 -27.35
C LYS A 351 -27.54 -11.05 -26.41
N GLY A 352 -26.51 -11.72 -25.91
CA GLY A 352 -26.56 -12.79 -24.92
C GLY A 352 -25.14 -13.16 -24.47
N ILE A 353 -24.99 -14.24 -23.71
CA ILE A 353 -23.71 -14.63 -23.09
C ILE A 353 -22.65 -15.14 -24.08
N GLU A 354 -23.04 -15.57 -25.28
CA GLU A 354 -22.11 -16.09 -26.31
C GLU A 354 -22.33 -15.44 -27.69
N GLN A 355 -23.40 -14.65 -27.83
CA GLN A 355 -23.87 -14.18 -29.14
C GLN A 355 -23.53 -12.70 -29.34
N LYS A 356 -22.68 -12.42 -30.33
CA LYS A 356 -22.36 -11.07 -30.78
C LYS A 356 -23.60 -10.36 -31.34
N LEU A 357 -23.57 -9.04 -31.29
CA LEU A 357 -24.49 -8.20 -32.03
C LEU A 357 -24.11 -8.18 -33.53
N GLU A 358 -25.08 -7.95 -34.41
CA GLU A 358 -24.87 -7.85 -35.86
C GLU A 358 -25.13 -6.41 -36.33
N PRO A 359 -24.38 -5.90 -37.34
CA PRO A 359 -23.22 -6.54 -37.98
C PRO A 359 -21.96 -6.46 -37.09
N GLU A 360 -21.12 -7.51 -37.14
CA GLU A 360 -19.94 -7.67 -36.28
C GLU A 360 -18.99 -6.45 -36.28
N GLU A 361 -18.85 -5.74 -37.41
CA GLU A 361 -18.00 -4.54 -37.52
C GLU A 361 -18.45 -3.41 -36.58
N THR A 362 -19.77 -3.26 -36.40
CA THR A 362 -20.35 -2.27 -35.48
C THR A 362 -20.44 -2.77 -34.06
N ALA A 363 -20.38 -4.10 -33.87
CA ALA A 363 -20.38 -4.73 -32.57
C ALA A 363 -19.01 -4.66 -31.89
N LEU A 364 -17.92 -4.52 -32.65
CA LEU A 364 -16.56 -4.47 -32.10
C LEU A 364 -16.31 -3.14 -31.37
N LEU A 365 -16.06 -3.23 -30.07
CA LEU A 365 -15.68 -2.09 -29.24
C LEU A 365 -14.17 -1.82 -29.29
N GLY A 366 -13.36 -2.87 -29.37
CA GLY A 366 -11.91 -2.71 -29.42
C GLY A 366 -11.14 -4.03 -29.39
N SER A 367 -9.84 -3.92 -29.66
CA SER A 367 -8.88 -5.02 -29.60
C SER A 367 -7.70 -4.62 -28.70
N LEU A 368 -7.27 -5.53 -27.84
CA LEU A 368 -6.22 -5.33 -26.85
C LEU A 368 -5.16 -6.43 -27.02
N ALA A 369 -3.87 -6.07 -26.93
CA ALA A 369 -2.80 -7.06 -26.86
C ALA A 369 -2.67 -7.61 -25.41
N PRO A 370 -2.41 -8.91 -25.23
CA PRO A 370 -2.11 -9.46 -23.90
C PRO A 370 -0.79 -8.90 -23.36
N THR A 371 -0.77 -8.51 -22.08
CA THR A 371 0.41 -7.91 -21.41
C THR A 371 0.94 -8.76 -20.25
N GLY A 372 0.31 -9.89 -19.94
CA GLY A 372 0.56 -10.65 -18.72
C GLY A 372 -0.14 -10.10 -17.47
N SER A 373 -0.92 -9.02 -17.60
CA SER A 373 -1.75 -8.40 -16.56
C SER A 373 -3.17 -8.08 -17.08
N THR A 374 -4.04 -7.57 -16.22
CA THR A 374 -5.31 -6.96 -16.66
C THR A 374 -5.03 -5.79 -17.61
N VAL A 375 -5.83 -5.68 -18.66
CA VAL A 375 -5.75 -4.60 -19.67
C VAL A 375 -7.09 -3.89 -19.72
N ASP A 376 -7.06 -2.56 -19.82
CA ASP A 376 -8.26 -1.73 -19.81
C ASP A 376 -8.60 -1.21 -21.21
N LEU A 377 -9.86 -1.35 -21.62
CA LEU A 377 -10.44 -0.71 -22.80
C LEU A 377 -11.34 0.43 -22.35
N LYS A 378 -11.03 1.66 -22.78
CA LYS A 378 -11.81 2.85 -22.42
C LYS A 378 -13.01 3.00 -23.34
N ILE A 379 -14.20 3.10 -22.75
CA ILE A 379 -15.43 3.52 -23.40
C ILE A 379 -15.63 5.03 -23.14
N PRO A 380 -15.78 5.86 -24.18
CA PRO A 380 -16.11 7.27 -24.03
C PRO A 380 -17.39 7.47 -23.21
N GLN A 381 -17.47 8.57 -22.46
CA GLN A 381 -18.73 8.98 -21.86
C GLN A 381 -19.77 9.25 -22.96
N ASN A 382 -21.05 9.07 -22.66
CA ASN A 382 -22.18 9.19 -23.55
C ASN A 382 -22.19 8.16 -24.69
N THR A 383 -21.61 6.97 -24.49
CA THR A 383 -21.63 5.93 -25.53
C THR A 383 -23.01 5.27 -25.53
N PRO A 384 -23.81 5.39 -26.60
CA PRO A 384 -25.14 4.80 -26.64
C PRO A 384 -25.05 3.28 -26.63
N ILE A 385 -25.90 2.64 -25.81
CA ILE A 385 -26.06 1.18 -25.80
C ILE A 385 -26.81 0.80 -27.09
N PRO A 386 -26.25 -0.05 -27.97
CA PRO A 386 -26.94 -0.48 -29.17
C PRO A 386 -28.25 -1.22 -28.86
N GLU A 387 -29.24 -1.11 -29.75
CA GLU A 387 -30.51 -1.82 -29.61
C GLU A 387 -30.26 -3.35 -29.52
N SER A 388 -30.90 -4.01 -28.55
CA SER A 388 -30.71 -5.44 -28.21
C SER A 388 -29.38 -5.82 -27.56
N ALA A 389 -28.45 -4.89 -27.30
CA ALA A 389 -27.25 -5.20 -26.54
C ALA A 389 -27.57 -5.39 -25.05
N THR A 390 -27.21 -6.55 -24.52
CA THR A 390 -27.44 -6.94 -23.11
C THR A 390 -26.16 -7.32 -22.38
N HIS A 391 -25.10 -7.64 -23.13
CA HIS A 391 -23.82 -8.10 -22.59
C HIS A 391 -22.64 -7.44 -23.31
N LEU A 392 -21.50 -7.38 -22.63
CA LEU A 392 -20.19 -7.18 -23.23
C LEU A 392 -19.47 -8.52 -23.26
N LEU A 393 -18.88 -8.85 -24.41
CA LEU A 393 -18.21 -10.13 -24.65
C LEU A 393 -16.73 -9.90 -24.89
N VAL A 394 -15.86 -10.77 -24.35
CA VAL A 394 -14.43 -10.79 -24.65
C VAL A 394 -14.02 -12.13 -25.24
N PHE A 395 -13.38 -12.10 -26.40
CA PHE A 395 -12.86 -13.27 -27.08
C PHE A 395 -11.34 -13.27 -27.05
N SER A 396 -10.74 -14.38 -26.62
CA SER A 396 -9.32 -14.66 -26.87
C SER A 396 -9.16 -15.05 -28.34
N GLU A 397 -8.29 -14.35 -29.08
CA GLU A 397 -8.07 -14.55 -30.51
C GLU A 397 -6.59 -14.76 -30.83
N ASN A 398 -6.33 -15.61 -31.83
CA ASN A 398 -5.04 -15.67 -32.52
C ASN A 398 -5.21 -15.86 -34.03
N SER A 399 -4.12 -16.05 -34.76
CA SER A 399 -4.13 -16.31 -36.22
C SER A 399 -5.00 -17.47 -36.70
N PHE A 400 -5.41 -18.38 -35.80
CA PHE A 400 -6.25 -19.54 -36.12
C PHE A 400 -7.74 -19.30 -35.82
N GLY A 401 -8.09 -18.22 -35.12
CA GLY A 401 -9.47 -17.82 -34.83
C GLY A 401 -9.72 -17.45 -33.37
N GLN A 402 -11.01 -17.30 -33.04
CA GLN A 402 -11.49 -16.89 -31.72
C GLN A 402 -11.94 -18.10 -30.89
N LEU A 403 -11.62 -18.09 -29.60
CA LEU A 403 -12.09 -19.11 -28.67
C LEU A 403 -13.56 -18.89 -28.31
N THR A 404 -14.36 -19.94 -28.46
CA THR A 404 -15.76 -20.02 -28.01
C THR A 404 -15.90 -21.08 -26.90
N PRO A 405 -16.59 -20.80 -25.78
CA PRO A 405 -17.37 -19.58 -25.50
C PRO A 405 -16.51 -18.40 -24.98
N PRO A 406 -16.96 -17.14 -25.17
CA PRO A 406 -16.27 -15.95 -24.68
C PRO A 406 -16.37 -15.79 -23.16
N GLY A 407 -15.55 -14.88 -22.61
CA GLY A 407 -15.85 -14.25 -21.34
C GLY A 407 -16.96 -13.20 -21.52
N PHE A 408 -17.81 -13.00 -20.52
CA PHE A 408 -18.91 -12.03 -20.63
C PHE A 408 -19.19 -11.29 -19.32
N VAL A 409 -19.81 -10.11 -19.45
CA VAL A 409 -20.43 -9.36 -18.35
C VAL A 409 -21.75 -8.76 -18.83
N MET A 410 -22.78 -8.79 -17.99
CA MET A 410 -24.06 -8.16 -18.29
C MET A 410 -23.93 -6.64 -18.21
N ILE A 411 -24.49 -5.93 -19.18
CA ILE A 411 -24.55 -4.47 -19.16
C ILE A 411 -25.59 -4.06 -18.13
N LYS A 412 -25.18 -3.21 -17.19
CA LYS A 412 -26.07 -2.52 -16.27
C LYS A 412 -25.90 -1.03 -16.48
N ASP A 413 -26.89 -0.45 -17.16
CA ASP A 413 -27.01 0.99 -17.38
C ASP A 413 -27.20 1.69 -16.03
N ALA A 414 -26.21 2.49 -15.63
CA ALA A 414 -26.27 3.22 -14.37
C ALA A 414 -27.08 4.49 -14.61
N VAL A 415 -28.28 4.57 -14.02
CA VAL A 415 -29.15 5.75 -14.21
C VAL A 415 -29.63 6.25 -12.88
N LEU A 416 -29.47 7.55 -12.64
CA LEU A 416 -30.03 8.19 -11.44
C LEU A 416 -31.56 8.28 -11.53
N PRO A 417 -32.28 8.16 -10.42
CA PRO A 417 -33.73 8.30 -10.45
C PRO A 417 -34.14 9.70 -10.93
N LYS A 418 -35.04 9.79 -11.91
CA LYS A 418 -35.59 11.06 -12.41
C LYS A 418 -36.79 11.55 -11.59
N GLY A 419 -37.59 10.60 -11.08
CA GLY A 419 -38.70 10.88 -10.17
C GLY A 419 -38.22 11.60 -8.91
N LYS A 420 -39.05 12.51 -8.41
CA LYS A 420 -38.81 13.33 -7.22
C LYS A 420 -40.02 13.18 -6.27
N ALA A 421 -39.78 13.12 -4.97
CA ALA A 421 -40.85 13.09 -3.97
C ALA A 421 -41.80 14.29 -4.17
N LYS A 422 -43.11 14.09 -4.08
CA LYS A 422 -44.08 15.17 -4.30
C LYS A 422 -43.99 16.25 -3.24
N SER A 423 -43.93 15.84 -1.99
CA SER A 423 -43.84 16.73 -0.83
C SER A 423 -43.19 16.01 0.36
N VAL A 424 -42.75 16.80 1.33
CA VAL A 424 -42.25 16.33 2.62
C VAL A 424 -42.83 17.22 3.70
N SER A 425 -43.29 16.63 4.80
CA SER A 425 -43.83 17.33 5.97
C SER A 425 -43.28 16.74 7.26
N PHE A 426 -42.98 17.61 8.22
CA PHE A 426 -42.43 17.29 9.54
C PHE A 426 -42.86 18.40 10.49
N GLU A 427 -43.35 18.03 11.66
CA GLU A 427 -43.57 18.95 12.77
C GLU A 427 -42.70 18.47 13.93
N ASP A 428 -41.98 19.41 14.53
CA ASP A 428 -41.17 19.14 15.69
C ASP A 428 -42.03 19.04 16.95
N GLU A 429 -41.95 17.87 17.59
CA GLU A 429 -42.69 17.45 18.77
C GLU A 429 -41.84 17.56 20.06
N ASP A 430 -40.53 17.81 19.95
CA ASP A 430 -39.75 18.18 21.15
C ASP A 430 -39.74 19.69 21.38
N GLY A 431 -39.14 20.08 22.50
CA GLY A 431 -39.12 21.45 22.99
C GLY A 431 -37.71 21.89 23.38
N ASP A 432 -36.70 21.07 23.06
CA ASP A 432 -35.33 21.26 23.53
C ASP A 432 -34.51 21.89 22.41
N ARG A 433 -33.86 23.02 22.72
CA ARG A 433 -33.15 23.82 21.71
C ARG A 433 -32.10 23.01 20.96
N SER A 434 -32.09 23.15 19.64
CA SER A 434 -31.20 22.46 18.71
C SER A 434 -31.39 20.94 18.66
N GLU A 435 -32.52 20.44 19.17
CA GLU A 435 -32.97 19.07 19.02
C GLU A 435 -34.31 19.09 18.30
N VAL A 436 -34.62 18.01 17.58
CA VAL A 436 -35.95 17.82 16.98
C VAL A 436 -36.39 16.38 17.08
N SER A 437 -37.70 16.16 17.13
CA SER A 437 -38.29 14.83 17.10
C SER A 437 -39.70 14.89 16.49
N GLY A 438 -40.21 13.75 16.04
CA GLY A 438 -41.55 13.70 15.45
C GLY A 438 -41.63 12.78 14.25
N THR A 439 -42.73 12.87 13.50
CA THR A 439 -42.98 11.99 12.35
C THR A 439 -42.78 12.74 11.03
N LEU A 440 -41.74 12.34 10.29
CA LEU A 440 -41.52 12.77 8.91
C LEU A 440 -42.43 11.99 7.97
N ALA A 441 -43.24 12.70 7.19
CA ALA A 441 -44.05 12.11 6.12
C ALA A 441 -43.57 12.57 4.75
N ILE A 442 -43.37 11.61 3.84
CA ILE A 442 -42.92 11.84 2.46
C ILE A 442 -43.99 11.35 1.50
N GLU A 443 -44.49 12.25 0.65
CA GLU A 443 -45.33 11.86 -0.47
C GLU A 443 -44.46 11.37 -1.63
N LYS A 444 -44.80 10.18 -2.14
CA LYS A 444 -44.00 9.50 -3.16
C LYS A 444 -44.03 10.23 -4.50
N ALA A 445 -42.99 10.00 -5.29
CA ALA A 445 -42.96 10.41 -6.69
C ALA A 445 -44.09 9.72 -7.49
N ASP A 446 -44.54 10.35 -8.58
CA ASP A 446 -45.48 9.71 -9.53
C ASP A 446 -44.86 8.51 -10.24
N ASP A 447 -43.55 8.60 -10.52
CA ASP A 447 -42.76 7.54 -11.13
C ASP A 447 -41.66 7.07 -10.16
N GLU A 448 -41.78 5.82 -9.72
CA GLU A 448 -40.82 5.14 -8.85
C GLU A 448 -40.10 3.98 -9.55
N GLU A 449 -40.16 3.88 -10.88
CA GLU A 449 -39.57 2.75 -11.64
C GLU A 449 -38.09 2.56 -11.30
N LYS A 450 -37.34 3.66 -11.26
CA LYS A 450 -35.90 3.69 -10.92
C LYS A 450 -35.61 4.12 -9.48
N ILE A 451 -36.61 4.25 -8.62
CA ILE A 451 -36.46 4.62 -7.20
C ILE A 451 -36.47 3.36 -6.33
N GLN A 452 -35.53 3.25 -5.39
CA GLN A 452 -35.50 2.22 -4.35
C GLN A 452 -35.82 2.83 -2.98
N ASP A 453 -35.19 3.95 -2.66
CA ASP A 453 -35.30 4.64 -1.38
C ASP A 453 -35.46 6.16 -1.55
N TYR A 454 -35.92 6.82 -0.51
CA TYR A 454 -35.86 8.27 -0.34
C TYR A 454 -34.86 8.61 0.76
N SER A 455 -33.77 9.27 0.39
CA SER A 455 -32.70 9.66 1.32
C SER A 455 -32.96 11.04 1.89
N VAL A 456 -33.04 11.12 3.21
CA VAL A 456 -33.32 12.34 3.97
C VAL A 456 -32.03 12.92 4.50
N HIS A 457 -31.83 14.22 4.29
CA HIS A 457 -30.63 14.95 4.67
C HIS A 457 -30.94 16.31 5.31
N TRP A 458 -30.04 16.77 6.18
CA TRP A 458 -30.02 18.15 6.66
C TRP A 458 -29.54 19.11 5.56
N GLY A 459 -30.35 20.11 5.25
CA GLY A 459 -30.11 21.12 4.21
C GLY A 459 -29.70 22.46 4.80
N LYS A 460 -28.74 23.13 4.16
CA LYS A 460 -28.41 24.55 4.41
C LYS A 460 -29.41 25.50 3.72
N ASN A 461 -30.05 25.02 2.65
CA ASN A 461 -31.15 25.66 1.93
C ASN A 461 -31.95 24.59 1.16
N GLU A 462 -32.94 24.99 0.38
CA GLU A 462 -33.85 24.13 -0.41
C GLU A 462 -33.16 23.13 -1.35
N ARG A 463 -31.88 23.32 -1.71
CA ARG A 463 -31.19 22.47 -2.70
C ARG A 463 -29.88 21.87 -2.22
N ARG A 464 -29.25 22.44 -1.19
CA ARG A 464 -27.90 22.07 -0.76
C ARG A 464 -27.90 21.48 0.63
N LYS A 465 -27.29 20.30 0.75
CA LYS A 465 -26.94 19.65 2.02
C LYS A 465 -26.03 20.55 2.86
N VAL A 466 -26.13 20.47 4.19
CA VAL A 466 -25.25 21.22 5.10
C VAL A 466 -23.80 20.72 5.04
N SER A 467 -23.61 19.40 4.88
CA SER A 467 -22.32 18.74 4.70
C SER A 467 -22.51 17.39 4.00
N LEU A 468 -21.43 16.71 3.62
CA LEU A 468 -21.49 15.36 3.05
C LEU A 468 -22.04 14.31 4.03
N ASN A 469 -21.85 14.51 5.34
CA ASN A 469 -22.32 13.62 6.41
C ASN A 469 -23.66 14.06 7.01
N SER A 470 -24.44 14.86 6.26
CA SER A 470 -25.76 15.36 6.67
C SER A 470 -26.89 14.34 6.57
N HIS A 471 -26.56 13.07 6.31
CA HIS A 471 -27.53 12.00 6.17
C HIS A 471 -28.28 11.77 7.48
N LEU A 472 -29.61 11.73 7.40
CA LEU A 472 -30.48 11.40 8.51
C LEU A 472 -30.98 9.96 8.38
N LYS A 473 -31.64 9.64 7.25
CA LYS A 473 -32.24 8.32 7.05
C LYS A 473 -32.54 8.02 5.58
N ASP A 474 -32.35 6.77 5.18
CA ASP A 474 -32.95 6.21 3.96
C ASP A 474 -34.31 5.57 4.30
N VAL A 475 -35.35 5.99 3.60
CA VAL A 475 -36.73 5.52 3.75
C VAL A 475 -37.11 4.74 2.50
N SER A 476 -37.22 3.42 2.60
CA SER A 476 -37.55 2.57 1.46
C SER A 476 -38.95 2.82 0.92
N LYS A 477 -39.13 2.64 -0.39
CA LYS A 477 -40.44 2.74 -1.02
C LYS A 477 -41.42 1.73 -0.41
N GLY A 478 -42.68 2.15 -0.23
CA GLY A 478 -43.73 1.37 0.45
C GLY A 478 -45.12 1.99 0.29
N THR A 479 -45.97 1.95 1.30
CA THR A 479 -47.29 2.60 1.25
C THR A 479 -47.13 4.13 1.38
N SER A 480 -47.84 4.92 0.56
CA SER A 480 -47.82 6.39 0.67
C SER A 480 -48.89 6.89 1.65
N PRO A 481 -48.62 7.94 2.46
CA PRO A 481 -47.32 8.60 2.64
C PRO A 481 -46.32 7.70 3.38
N LEU A 482 -45.04 7.80 3.00
CA LEU A 482 -43.97 7.12 3.71
C LEU A 482 -43.72 7.83 5.02
N GLN A 483 -43.72 7.10 6.13
CA GLN A 483 -43.53 7.67 7.45
C GLN A 483 -42.23 7.20 8.08
N TYR A 484 -41.49 8.13 8.66
CA TYR A 484 -40.31 7.85 9.46
C TYR A 484 -40.38 8.64 10.77
N LYS A 485 -40.29 7.93 11.90
CA LYS A 485 -40.21 8.57 13.20
C LYS A 485 -38.78 8.98 13.50
N VAL A 486 -38.54 10.29 13.54
CA VAL A 486 -37.29 10.88 14.00
C VAL A 486 -37.20 10.65 15.52
N PRO A 487 -36.12 10.03 16.02
CA PRO A 487 -35.96 9.78 17.45
C PRO A 487 -35.97 11.06 18.29
N THR A 488 -36.36 10.95 19.55
CA THR A 488 -36.22 12.03 20.54
C THR A 488 -34.75 12.44 20.70
N SER A 489 -34.51 13.72 20.96
CA SER A 489 -33.15 14.28 21.11
C SER A 489 -32.27 14.15 19.87
N THR A 490 -32.86 14.25 18.68
CA THR A 490 -32.07 14.27 17.43
C THR A 490 -31.48 15.66 17.24
N LYS A 491 -30.16 15.78 17.39
CA LYS A 491 -29.46 17.06 17.26
C LYS A 491 -29.50 17.61 15.84
N VAL A 492 -29.89 18.87 15.72
CA VAL A 492 -29.86 19.63 14.48
C VAL A 492 -28.42 20.12 14.24
N PRO A 493 -27.78 19.78 13.11
CA PRO A 493 -26.44 20.27 12.80
C PRO A 493 -26.38 21.79 12.60
N ASP A 494 -25.26 22.41 13.00
CA ASP A 494 -25.04 23.85 12.80
C ASP A 494 -25.24 24.27 11.34
N GLY A 495 -26.11 25.26 11.12
CA GLY A 495 -26.42 25.79 9.80
C GLY A 495 -27.44 24.98 8.99
N ALA A 496 -28.03 23.92 9.56
CA ALA A 496 -29.20 23.27 8.99
C ALA A 496 -30.43 24.18 9.13
N THR A 497 -31.13 24.41 8.01
CA THR A 497 -32.35 25.23 7.94
C THR A 497 -33.49 24.52 7.20
N HIS A 498 -33.20 23.39 6.54
CA HIS A 498 -34.15 22.64 5.74
C HIS A 498 -33.96 21.13 5.96
N LEU A 499 -35.02 20.36 5.72
CA LEU A 499 -34.92 18.92 5.46
C LEU A 499 -35.01 18.70 3.94
N LEU A 500 -34.11 17.89 3.40
CA LEU A 500 -34.01 17.56 1.98
C LEU A 500 -34.27 16.08 1.77
N VAL A 501 -35.16 15.75 0.85
CA VAL A 501 -35.49 14.39 0.46
C VAL A 501 -35.07 14.16 -0.98
N PHE A 502 -34.15 13.24 -1.18
CA PHE A 502 -33.61 12.84 -2.48
C PHE A 502 -34.14 11.45 -2.85
N SER A 503 -34.67 11.28 -4.05
CA SER A 503 -34.95 9.94 -4.57
C SER A 503 -33.65 9.22 -4.89
N LYS A 504 -33.51 7.96 -4.49
CA LYS A 504 -32.25 7.21 -4.49
C LYS A 504 -32.41 5.78 -5.04
N ASN A 505 -31.37 5.28 -5.69
CA ASN A 505 -31.20 3.87 -6.06
C ASN A 505 -29.76 3.39 -5.81
N GLU A 506 -29.41 2.20 -6.33
CA GLU A 506 -28.07 1.62 -6.16
C GLU A 506 -26.93 2.43 -6.81
N PHE A 507 -27.25 3.29 -7.79
CA PHE A 507 -26.28 4.10 -8.53
C PHE A 507 -26.09 5.50 -7.92
N GLY A 508 -27.11 6.03 -7.24
CA GLY A 508 -27.00 7.28 -6.51
C GLY A 508 -28.32 7.98 -6.24
N GLU A 509 -28.22 9.27 -5.90
CA GLU A 509 -29.34 10.15 -5.60
C GLU A 509 -29.65 11.07 -6.78
N ASN A 510 -30.94 11.33 -7.00
CA ASN A 510 -31.41 12.39 -7.90
C ASN A 510 -30.76 13.73 -7.48
N PRO A 511 -30.19 14.54 -8.39
CA PRO A 511 -29.59 15.82 -8.02
C PRO A 511 -30.59 16.87 -7.49
N ASN A 512 -31.90 16.67 -7.69
CA ASN A 512 -32.95 17.64 -7.34
C ASN A 512 -33.81 17.15 -6.16
N PRO A 513 -33.58 17.66 -4.93
CA PRO A 513 -34.34 17.23 -3.75
C PRO A 513 -35.71 17.92 -3.64
N THR A 514 -36.61 17.29 -2.91
CA THR A 514 -37.80 17.93 -2.32
C THR A 514 -37.42 18.46 -0.96
N SER A 515 -37.76 19.71 -0.67
CA SER A 515 -37.32 20.38 0.55
C SER A 515 -38.47 20.92 1.35
N MET A 516 -38.29 20.95 2.67
CA MET A 516 -39.11 21.76 3.57
C MET A 516 -38.23 22.56 4.51
N LYS A 517 -38.72 23.72 4.95
CA LYS A 517 -38.05 24.51 5.98
C LYS A 517 -38.16 23.77 7.31
N LEU A 518 -37.02 23.63 8.00
CA LEU A 518 -36.97 23.08 9.35
C LEU A 518 -37.32 24.19 10.35
N VAL A 519 -38.19 23.87 11.28
CA VAL A 519 -38.53 24.72 12.43
C VAL A 519 -38.28 23.88 13.68
N ASP A 520 -37.34 24.33 14.50
CA ASP A 520 -37.04 23.82 15.84
C ASP A 520 -37.98 24.56 16.80
N ASN A 521 -38.96 23.84 17.33
CA ASN A 521 -39.95 24.40 18.23
C ASN A 521 -39.42 24.28 19.67
N THR A 522 -39.23 25.39 20.36
CA THR A 522 -38.64 25.35 21.71
C THR A 522 -39.66 25.59 22.82
N LYS A 523 -39.37 25.07 24.01
CA LYS A 523 -39.95 25.56 25.27
C LYS A 523 -39.59 27.04 25.45
N PRO A 524 -40.43 27.81 26.17
CA PRO A 524 -40.16 29.22 26.38
C PRO A 524 -39.06 29.42 27.43
N CYS A 525 -38.49 30.62 27.50
CA CYS A 525 -37.52 31.04 28.50
C CYS A 525 -36.34 30.06 28.60
N ILE A 526 -35.61 29.93 27.50
CA ILE A 526 -34.47 28.99 27.39
C ILE A 526 -33.28 29.53 28.18
N GLN A 527 -33.05 30.85 28.10
CA GLN A 527 -32.05 31.55 28.88
C GLN A 527 -32.70 32.58 29.80
N LEU A 528 -32.18 32.72 31.01
CA LEU A 528 -32.69 33.67 31.99
C LEU A 528 -32.64 35.09 31.43
N GLY A 529 -33.77 35.80 31.44
CA GLY A 529 -33.90 37.17 30.94
C GLY A 529 -34.28 37.29 29.46
N GLU A 530 -34.56 36.18 28.77
CA GLU A 530 -35.21 36.23 27.45
C GLU A 530 -36.61 36.86 27.53
N GLU A 531 -37.11 37.35 26.38
CA GLU A 531 -38.37 38.11 26.33
C GLU A 531 -39.60 37.32 26.77
N ASP A 532 -39.54 36.00 26.70
CA ASP A 532 -40.60 35.06 27.07
C ASP A 532 -40.45 34.50 28.49
N CYS A 533 -39.45 34.96 29.25
CA CYS A 533 -39.31 34.69 30.69
C CYS A 533 -40.24 35.57 31.53
N PRO A 534 -40.82 35.05 32.63
CA PRO A 534 -41.48 35.92 33.60
C PRO A 534 -40.45 36.92 34.15
N ARG A 535 -40.85 38.18 34.35
CA ARG A 535 -39.92 39.23 34.80
C ARG A 535 -39.62 39.14 36.29
N SER A 536 -40.66 38.94 37.09
CA SER A 536 -40.57 38.82 38.54
C SER A 536 -41.82 38.16 39.09
N ILE A 537 -41.75 37.71 40.34
CA ILE A 537 -42.88 37.22 41.12
C ILE A 537 -42.91 37.98 42.44
N THR A 538 -44.10 38.39 42.86
CA THR A 538 -44.32 39.06 44.14
C THR A 538 -45.43 38.36 44.91
N SER A 539 -45.36 38.33 46.24
CA SER A 539 -46.41 37.79 47.10
C SER A 539 -46.85 38.82 48.14
N SER A 540 -48.12 38.79 48.52
CA SER A 540 -48.56 39.43 49.75
C SER A 540 -47.96 38.74 50.97
N VAL A 541 -48.08 39.38 52.13
CA VAL A 541 -47.80 38.74 53.42
C VAL A 541 -48.74 37.55 53.61
N ASP A 542 -48.23 36.46 54.16
CA ASP A 542 -49.04 35.31 54.56
C ASP A 542 -49.92 35.68 55.75
N LEU A 543 -51.24 35.54 55.57
CA LEU A 543 -52.24 35.86 56.58
C LEU A 543 -52.61 34.65 57.44
N ASN A 544 -52.11 33.46 57.10
CA ASN A 544 -52.39 32.26 57.87
C ASN A 544 -51.35 32.07 59.01
N PRO A 545 -51.78 31.90 60.26
CA PRO A 545 -50.87 31.70 61.39
C PRO A 545 -50.21 30.31 61.44
N ASP A 546 -50.68 29.31 60.70
CA ASP A 546 -50.07 27.98 60.63
C ASP A 546 -48.94 27.96 59.58
N PRO A 547 -47.67 27.74 59.95
CA PRO A 547 -46.55 27.74 59.00
C PRO A 547 -46.62 26.61 57.95
N LYS A 548 -47.58 25.67 58.07
CA LYS A 548 -47.82 24.60 57.09
C LYS A 548 -48.89 24.94 56.06
N VAL A 549 -49.54 26.09 56.18
CA VAL A 549 -50.65 26.51 55.33
C VAL A 549 -50.47 27.99 54.99
N ALA A 550 -50.52 28.35 53.71
CA ALA A 550 -50.36 29.73 53.27
C ALA A 550 -51.68 30.32 52.77
N THR A 551 -51.96 31.55 53.22
CA THR A 551 -53.03 32.40 52.68
C THR A 551 -52.44 33.71 52.20
N LEU A 552 -52.11 33.78 50.92
CA LEU A 552 -51.41 34.91 50.28
C LEU A 552 -51.83 35.08 48.82
N THR A 553 -51.66 36.29 48.29
CA THR A 553 -51.87 36.60 46.87
C THR A 553 -50.52 36.65 46.16
N VAL A 554 -50.35 35.84 45.11
CA VAL A 554 -49.15 35.83 44.26
C VAL A 554 -49.43 36.63 42.99
N SER A 555 -48.63 37.64 42.70
CA SER A 555 -48.69 38.42 41.45
C SER A 555 -47.45 38.16 40.59
N ILE A 556 -47.67 37.70 39.36
CA ILE A 556 -46.61 37.43 38.38
C ILE A 556 -46.44 38.65 37.48
N GLU A 557 -45.22 39.19 37.40
CA GLU A 557 -44.87 40.20 36.39
C GLU A 557 -44.61 39.50 35.05
N GLN A 558 -45.39 39.89 34.05
CA GLN A 558 -45.43 39.27 32.73
C GLN A 558 -44.10 39.31 32.00
N ALA A 559 -43.95 38.35 31.10
CA ALA A 559 -42.88 38.34 30.12
C ALA A 559 -42.98 39.55 29.18
N VAL A 560 -41.86 39.96 28.59
CA VAL A 560 -41.81 41.06 27.62
C VAL A 560 -42.65 40.72 26.37
N SER A 561 -42.65 39.44 25.97
CA SER A 561 -43.41 38.90 24.85
C SER A 561 -44.09 37.60 25.26
N GLU A 562 -45.41 37.56 25.17
CA GLU A 562 -46.21 36.37 25.48
C GLU A 562 -46.61 35.59 24.22
N GLN A 563 -46.06 35.92 23.05
CA GLN A 563 -46.42 35.27 21.77
C GLN A 563 -46.08 33.77 21.72
N ALA A 564 -45.05 33.36 22.47
CA ALA A 564 -44.54 31.99 22.48
C ALA A 564 -44.92 31.21 23.75
N ILE A 565 -45.71 31.80 24.67
CA ILE A 565 -46.12 31.20 25.94
C ILE A 565 -47.63 31.01 25.98
N SER A 566 -48.11 29.96 26.65
CA SER A 566 -49.53 29.71 26.90
C SER A 566 -49.94 29.95 28.36
N GLY A 567 -48.97 30.12 29.27
CA GLY A 567 -49.23 30.40 30.68
C GLY A 567 -47.97 30.34 31.54
N TYR A 568 -48.18 30.43 32.85
CA TYR A 568 -47.15 30.36 33.88
C TYR A 568 -47.45 29.24 34.88
N MET A 569 -46.41 28.52 35.29
CA MET A 569 -46.50 27.45 36.28
C MET A 569 -45.89 27.92 37.60
N LEU A 570 -46.66 27.86 38.67
CA LEU A 570 -46.23 28.23 40.02
C LEU A 570 -45.90 27.00 40.86
N TYR A 571 -44.77 27.05 41.57
CA TYR A 571 -44.30 26.01 42.47
C TYR A 571 -43.83 26.59 43.81
N TRP A 572 -43.98 25.80 44.87
CA TRP A 572 -43.19 25.98 46.08
C TRP A 572 -41.74 25.60 45.79
N GLY A 573 -40.77 26.31 46.36
CA GLY A 573 -39.34 26.11 46.14
C GLY A 573 -38.56 25.88 47.43
N ARG A 574 -37.61 24.95 47.45
CA ARG A 574 -36.65 24.74 48.57
C ARG A 574 -35.51 25.76 48.59
N ARG A 575 -35.31 26.44 47.46
CA ARG A 575 -34.25 27.43 47.18
C ARG A 575 -34.64 28.25 45.94
N GLY A 576 -33.97 29.37 45.71
CA GLY A 576 -34.17 30.24 44.54
C GLY A 576 -33.65 29.65 43.22
N CYS A 577 -33.88 30.37 42.12
CA CYS A 577 -33.64 29.92 40.74
C CYS A 577 -32.18 29.97 40.32
N GLU A 578 -31.33 30.72 41.03
CA GLU A 578 -29.88 30.82 40.75
C GLU A 578 -29.12 29.50 40.95
N GLU A 579 -29.67 28.56 41.73
CA GLU A 579 -29.07 27.26 42.04
C GLU A 579 -29.77 26.08 41.33
N GLY A 580 -29.74 26.07 39.99
CA GLY A 580 -29.95 24.82 39.22
C GLY A 580 -31.31 24.61 38.55
N GLY A 581 -32.00 25.68 38.12
CA GLY A 581 -32.94 25.73 36.98
C GLY A 581 -34.23 24.90 37.04
N GLN A 582 -34.15 23.59 37.26
CA GLN A 582 -35.32 22.71 37.47
C GLN A 582 -35.03 21.59 38.47
N SER A 583 -33.79 21.14 38.59
CA SER A 583 -33.44 19.96 39.38
C SER A 583 -33.28 20.31 40.86
N GLY A 584 -34.32 20.00 41.64
CA GLY A 584 -34.28 20.02 43.11
C GLY A 584 -34.68 21.34 43.76
N ALA A 585 -34.98 22.40 43.00
CA ALA A 585 -35.55 23.63 43.54
C ALA A 585 -37.04 23.46 43.86
N LYS A 586 -37.82 22.76 43.03
CA LYS A 586 -39.27 22.56 43.25
C LYS A 586 -39.56 21.70 44.49
N ASN A 587 -40.52 22.12 45.31
CA ASN A 587 -41.01 21.44 46.50
C ASN A 587 -42.51 21.15 46.49
N GLY A 588 -43.22 21.43 45.39
CA GLY A 588 -44.65 21.15 45.25
C GLY A 588 -45.29 22.07 44.24
N PHE A 589 -46.27 21.57 43.48
CA PHE A 589 -47.03 22.36 42.53
C PHE A 589 -48.07 23.23 43.25
N VAL A 590 -48.23 24.48 42.82
CA VAL A 590 -49.19 25.42 43.38
C VAL A 590 -50.38 25.56 42.42
N VAL A 591 -50.14 26.14 41.25
CA VAL A 591 -51.19 26.48 40.29
C VAL A 591 -50.61 26.70 38.90
N ASP A 592 -51.44 26.48 37.89
CA ASP A 592 -51.18 26.75 36.49
C ASP A 592 -52.04 27.96 36.09
N VAL A 593 -51.40 29.04 35.66
CA VAL A 593 -52.03 30.33 35.34
C VAL A 593 -52.01 30.55 33.84
N SER A 594 -53.18 30.63 33.21
CA SER A 594 -53.26 30.96 31.79
C SER A 594 -52.89 32.42 31.54
N ILE A 595 -52.34 32.74 30.36
CA ILE A 595 -52.10 34.14 29.97
C ILE A 595 -53.39 34.99 29.91
N ASP A 596 -54.55 34.34 29.71
CA ASP A 596 -55.87 34.97 29.60
C ASP A 596 -56.53 35.24 30.96
N GLU A 597 -55.95 34.74 32.05
CA GLU A 597 -56.49 34.88 33.42
C GLU A 597 -55.85 36.04 34.18
N ALA A 598 -56.46 36.43 35.31
CA ALA A 598 -55.89 37.43 36.20
C ALA A 598 -54.55 36.92 36.76
N LYS A 599 -53.47 37.67 36.52
CA LYS A 599 -52.09 37.27 36.88
C LYS A 599 -51.72 37.49 38.34
N SER A 600 -52.74 37.83 39.14
CA SER A 600 -52.74 37.76 40.59
C SER A 600 -53.58 36.56 41.01
N VAL A 601 -52.96 35.55 41.60
CA VAL A 601 -53.65 34.36 42.09
C VAL A 601 -53.77 34.43 43.61
N GLU A 602 -55.00 34.36 44.10
CA GLU A 602 -55.28 34.21 45.54
C GLU A 602 -55.11 32.74 45.94
N LEU A 603 -54.13 32.46 46.80
CA LEU A 603 -53.94 31.17 47.43
C LEU A 603 -54.62 31.23 48.80
N ALA A 604 -55.71 30.51 48.98
CA ALA A 604 -56.44 30.43 50.25
C ALA A 604 -56.23 29.06 50.89
N ASP A 605 -55.60 29.04 52.07
CA ASP A 605 -55.33 27.85 52.87
C ASP A 605 -54.62 26.71 52.10
N VAL A 606 -53.63 27.07 51.26
CA VAL A 606 -52.87 26.09 50.46
C VAL A 606 -51.75 25.49 51.30
N SER A 607 -51.60 24.15 51.27
CA SER A 607 -50.55 23.48 52.04
C SER A 607 -49.15 23.84 51.52
N VAL A 608 -48.29 24.26 52.44
CA VAL A 608 -46.88 24.56 52.18
C VAL A 608 -46.05 23.32 52.52
N PRO A 609 -45.40 22.66 51.54
CA PRO A 609 -44.58 21.49 51.79
C PRO A 609 -43.39 21.82 52.69
N GLU A 610 -43.03 20.89 53.57
CA GLU A 610 -41.93 21.07 54.53
C GLU A 610 -40.62 21.40 53.81
N GLY A 611 -39.91 22.42 54.30
CA GLY A 611 -38.66 22.91 53.71
C GLY A 611 -38.84 23.85 52.51
N SER A 612 -40.05 24.36 52.24
CA SER A 612 -40.27 25.41 51.24
C SER A 612 -39.80 26.76 51.78
N THR A 613 -38.97 27.46 51.00
CA THR A 613 -38.38 28.76 51.34
C THR A 613 -38.67 29.82 50.28
N HIS A 614 -39.08 29.44 49.07
CA HIS A 614 -39.32 30.34 47.94
C HIS A 614 -40.64 30.00 47.22
N LEU A 615 -41.16 30.96 46.47
CA LEU A 615 -42.13 30.75 45.39
C LEU A 615 -41.41 30.85 44.05
N LEU A 616 -41.69 29.93 43.13
CA LEU A 616 -41.05 29.84 41.83
C LEU A 616 -42.09 30.00 40.72
N ALA A 617 -41.79 30.78 39.69
CA ALA A 617 -42.60 30.91 38.48
C ALA A 617 -41.81 30.51 37.22
N PHE A 618 -42.43 29.69 36.38
CA PHE A 618 -41.90 29.22 35.11
C PHE A 618 -42.85 29.59 33.96
N SER A 619 -42.31 29.90 32.78
CA SER A 619 -43.13 30.02 31.57
C SER A 619 -43.45 28.64 31.01
N LYS A 620 -44.59 28.49 30.32
CA LYS A 620 -44.91 27.25 29.59
C LYS A 620 -45.54 27.52 28.23
N ASN A 621 -45.42 26.56 27.32
CA ASN A 621 -46.14 26.53 26.04
C ASN A 621 -46.56 25.08 25.69
N ARG A 622 -47.05 24.85 24.46
CA ARG A 622 -47.48 23.52 23.99
C ARG A 622 -46.35 22.47 23.93
N HIS A 623 -45.09 22.91 23.90
CA HIS A 623 -43.88 22.07 23.84
C HIS A 623 -43.27 21.81 25.23
N GLY A 624 -43.82 22.44 26.28
CA GLY A 624 -43.48 22.16 27.67
C GLY A 624 -43.22 23.41 28.51
N GLU A 625 -42.70 23.17 29.70
CA GLU A 625 -42.34 24.20 30.68
C GLU A 625 -40.87 24.61 30.52
N SER A 626 -40.58 25.90 30.76
CA SER A 626 -39.24 26.47 30.75
C SER A 626 -38.30 25.81 31.75
N ALA A 627 -37.02 25.71 31.40
CA ALA A 627 -35.98 25.24 32.31
C ALA A 627 -35.48 26.33 33.29
N GLN A 628 -35.87 27.58 33.06
CA GLN A 628 -35.51 28.72 33.88
C GLN A 628 -36.74 29.23 34.64
N CYS A 629 -36.52 29.76 35.84
CA CYS A 629 -37.55 30.39 36.65
C CYS A 629 -37.12 31.75 37.20
N VAL A 630 -38.11 32.49 37.68
CA VAL A 630 -37.93 33.57 38.64
C VAL A 630 -38.45 33.14 39.99
N ASP A 631 -37.82 33.64 41.06
CA ASP A 631 -38.19 33.29 42.42
C ASP A 631 -38.41 34.52 43.32
N MET A 632 -39.09 34.27 44.42
CA MET A 632 -39.20 35.18 45.55
C MET A 632 -39.09 34.39 46.85
N PRO A 633 -38.30 34.85 47.83
CA PRO A 633 -38.28 34.29 49.18
C PRO A 633 -39.64 34.43 49.86
N LEU A 634 -40.10 33.37 50.53
CA LEU A 634 -41.26 33.45 51.41
C LEU A 634 -40.92 34.36 52.60
N ALA A 635 -41.76 35.36 52.84
CA ALA A 635 -41.61 36.23 54.00
C ALA A 635 -41.96 35.46 55.27
N VAL A 636 -40.95 34.96 55.99
CA VAL A 636 -41.12 34.40 57.34
C VAL A 636 -41.08 35.56 58.33
N GLU A 637 -42.14 35.77 59.11
CA GLU A 637 -42.08 36.73 60.22
C GLU A 637 -40.92 36.36 61.16
N PRO A 638 -40.05 37.32 61.57
CA PRO A 638 -39.02 37.03 62.55
C PRO A 638 -39.69 36.70 63.88
N THR A 639 -39.60 35.42 64.28
CA THR A 639 -39.91 34.97 65.63
C THR A 639 -39.13 35.82 66.62
N LYS A 640 -39.86 36.44 67.56
CA LYS A 640 -39.28 37.15 68.70
C LYS A 640 -38.27 36.24 69.41
N THR A 641 -37.06 36.75 69.52
CA THR A 641 -35.97 36.27 70.37
C THR A 641 -36.49 36.09 71.80
N GLU A 642 -36.45 34.87 72.34
CA GLU A 642 -36.45 34.64 73.79
C GLU A 642 -35.00 34.58 74.28
N LEU A 643 -34.78 35.24 75.43
CA LEU A 643 -33.56 35.39 76.22
C LEU A 643 -33.02 34.08 76.77
#